data_AF-A0A942BS63-F1
#
_entry.id   AF-A0A942BS63-F1
#
_cell.length_a   1.000
_cell.length_b   1.000
_cell.length_c   1.000
_cell.angle_alpha   90.00
_cell.angle_beta   90.00
_cell.angle_gamma   90.00
#
_symmetry.space_group_name_H-M   'P 1'
#
loop_
_entity.id
_entity.type
_entity.pdbx_description
1 polymer ?
#
loop_
_entity_poly.entity_id
_entity_poly.type
_entity_poly.pdbx_seq_one_letter_code
_entity_poly.pdbx_strand_id
1 'polypeptide(L)'
;MRMRPFIPCLLAPALLAQAPADPAEARMAQVKADLNPASPCFLWLSPDIKRFQGAWELDPAFSRAASDREITYSTFGPGEAAAWAVRLGWGPGDHWLLLSPEGEPILSGTASPEAPEWLEAMRGAGWTPRADRLSQFLREHPDNGDAWAESLLDAAVSASHRLLVQRRLAGKPGLMPEDFAAPQTLLPAEQDEDLWGTTRTALNGFMGVDGWVHHRKLLAVLSGLELGGARASRILQEPFQRMERAVEAELQRDPSSLRVWYLWSPLQDLAPGGDVQALMSGLDAAPRQAWPPFGASGPIGDALAKAGRWPELEALATQAYAQGMDPSRLAYQGADARMQVVYAWGGWRAAALAKLGRREELPDLLKALRADSGVQWPDYASRVLSQGLAYQLDKDDPIFSTLKAANDEPPPPDPPSADFPSPLHLVLAGHPAWEKEWQRYAGLSCFDAWEPDEELGWKPLTPAEDQALRARMGWGPEAHWALMRGPEVLASGTGLPTPLALADRLRAEGTPYLAQLDAFIRTHPDRLDAREARLTELRGRMPNERLEAELLGDARSTLTAFGPGDGTPMNGTSDWTPRQGLWEPAARKVVPELEARIRRWPERANLWEAWFDWTSLMDRPPSPANFMDGLDIWKTRFDGGAGPLPESVMVAGTMALGSAARWKDLADWCQRFWEGGVRAQLEREVVAIHGPRPPRRREDHQELVEAMLLTPYVEALGKLNRRAQLQALLQDIQTMDPSLAQRLKASSTPPRPGK
;
A
#
# COMPACT_ATOMS: atom_id res chain seq x y z
N MET A 1 8.54 -35.46 -45.82
CA MET A 1 7.77 -34.19 -45.77
C MET A 1 8.64 -33.09 -46.34
N ARG A 2 8.23 -32.49 -47.45
CA ARG A 2 9.02 -31.54 -48.26
C ARG A 2 8.86 -30.13 -47.70
N MET A 3 9.97 -29.45 -47.41
CA MET A 3 10.01 -28.00 -47.19
C MET A 3 9.67 -27.26 -48.49
N ARG A 4 8.81 -26.25 -48.40
CA ARG A 4 8.62 -25.23 -49.44
C ARG A 4 9.34 -23.94 -49.02
N PRO A 5 10.00 -23.23 -49.95
CA PRO A 5 10.71 -21.99 -49.65
C PRO A 5 9.77 -20.79 -49.61
N PHE A 6 10.13 -19.86 -48.72
CA PHE A 6 9.57 -18.53 -48.54
C PHE A 6 9.88 -17.64 -49.76
N ILE A 7 8.86 -16.97 -50.29
CA ILE A 7 8.98 -15.88 -51.28
C ILE A 7 8.84 -14.56 -50.50
N PRO A 8 9.79 -13.62 -50.55
CA PRO A 8 9.52 -12.23 -50.18
C PRO A 8 9.06 -11.47 -51.42
N CYS A 9 7.81 -11.02 -51.39
CA CYS A 9 7.29 -10.03 -52.32
C CYS A 9 7.90 -8.65 -52.03
N LEU A 10 8.36 -8.03 -53.11
CA LEU A 10 8.73 -6.63 -53.24
C LEU A 10 7.50 -5.73 -53.08
N LEU A 11 7.54 -4.77 -52.14
CA LEU A 11 6.74 -3.53 -52.19
C LEU A 11 7.54 -2.36 -51.58
N ALA A 12 8.13 -1.55 -52.48
CA ALA A 12 8.34 -0.08 -52.48
C ALA A 12 9.04 0.62 -51.27
N PRO A 13 9.65 1.84 -51.41
CA PRO A 13 9.40 2.83 -52.46
C PRO A 13 10.63 3.58 -53.04
N ALA A 14 10.33 4.34 -54.08
CA ALA A 14 11.12 5.47 -54.57
C ALA A 14 11.42 6.47 -53.44
N LEU A 15 12.62 6.42 -52.90
CA LEU A 15 13.25 7.54 -52.21
C LEU A 15 13.88 8.44 -53.28
N LEU A 16 13.15 9.48 -53.66
CA LEU A 16 13.78 10.70 -54.15
C LEU A 16 14.78 11.14 -53.08
N ALA A 17 16.05 11.29 -53.46
CA ALA A 17 17.06 11.87 -52.61
C ALA A 17 16.63 13.31 -52.28
N GLN A 18 15.98 13.49 -51.12
CA GLN A 18 15.91 14.79 -50.48
C GLN A 18 17.37 15.17 -50.19
N ALA A 19 17.75 16.40 -50.59
CA ALA A 19 19.03 16.98 -50.24
C ALA A 19 19.29 16.77 -48.73
N PRO A 20 20.55 16.65 -48.27
CA PRO A 20 20.82 16.57 -46.84
C PRO A 20 20.12 17.75 -46.17
N ALA A 21 19.10 17.47 -45.38
CA ALA A 21 18.41 18.49 -44.60
C ALA A 21 19.50 19.25 -43.84
N ASP A 22 19.44 20.58 -43.90
CA ASP A 22 20.33 21.43 -43.11
C ASP A 22 20.37 20.85 -41.68
N PRO A 23 21.55 20.50 -41.14
CA PRO A 23 21.66 19.94 -39.79
C PRO A 23 20.90 20.77 -38.75
N ALA A 24 20.83 22.09 -38.94
CA ALA A 24 20.01 22.99 -38.13
C ALA A 24 18.51 22.69 -38.26
N GLU A 25 17.99 22.48 -39.48
CA GLU A 25 16.59 22.16 -39.73
C GLU A 25 16.20 20.76 -39.24
N ALA A 26 17.06 19.76 -39.44
CA ALA A 26 16.83 18.40 -38.96
C ALA A 26 16.77 18.36 -37.42
N ARG A 27 17.68 19.07 -36.76
CA ARG A 27 17.64 19.21 -35.30
C ARG A 27 16.45 20.03 -34.85
N MET A 28 16.06 21.08 -35.58
CA MET A 28 14.86 21.87 -35.25
C MET A 28 13.58 21.03 -35.32
N ALA A 29 13.47 20.15 -36.32
CA ALA A 29 12.36 19.21 -36.43
C ALA A 29 12.35 18.21 -35.26
N GLN A 30 13.52 17.72 -34.86
CA GLN A 30 13.66 16.85 -33.68
C GLN A 30 13.31 17.59 -32.38
N VAL A 31 13.78 18.82 -32.21
CA VAL A 31 13.44 19.67 -31.06
C VAL A 31 11.95 19.94 -31.03
N LYS A 32 11.30 20.24 -32.16
CA LYS A 32 9.84 20.38 -32.27
C LYS A 32 9.09 19.08 -31.93
N ALA A 33 9.65 17.92 -32.23
CA ALA A 33 9.06 16.62 -31.91
C ALA A 33 9.24 16.24 -30.43
N ASP A 34 10.38 16.61 -29.84
CA ASP A 34 10.72 16.36 -28.43
C ASP A 34 10.12 17.43 -27.49
N LEU A 35 9.72 18.57 -28.06
CA LEU A 35 9.10 19.68 -27.35
C LEU A 35 7.77 19.24 -26.77
N ASN A 36 7.64 19.39 -25.45
CA ASN A 36 6.33 19.43 -24.83
C ASN A 36 5.57 20.63 -25.47
N PRO A 37 4.36 20.48 -26.03
CA PRO A 37 3.58 21.60 -26.53
C PRO A 37 3.30 22.69 -25.48
N ALA A 38 3.56 22.40 -24.20
CA ALA A 38 3.51 23.36 -23.10
C ALA A 38 4.84 24.11 -22.82
N SER A 39 5.97 23.78 -23.48
CA SER A 39 7.27 24.43 -23.30
C SER A 39 7.50 25.49 -24.41
N PRO A 40 7.51 26.79 -24.06
CA PRO A 40 7.38 27.88 -25.02
C PRO A 40 8.69 28.43 -25.59
N CYS A 41 9.87 28.23 -25.00
CA CYS A 41 11.10 28.71 -25.64
C CYS A 41 12.28 27.74 -25.49
N PHE A 42 13.20 27.77 -26.45
CA PHE A 42 14.40 26.95 -26.48
C PHE A 42 15.64 27.81 -26.38
N LEU A 43 16.53 27.52 -25.42
CA LEU A 43 17.81 28.19 -25.32
C LEU A 43 18.93 27.27 -25.79
N TRP A 44 19.59 27.65 -26.87
CA TRP A 44 20.70 26.90 -27.48
C TRP A 44 22.05 27.52 -27.19
N LEU A 45 22.99 26.64 -26.86
CA LEU A 45 24.27 26.96 -26.22
C LEU A 45 25.45 26.44 -27.01
N SER A 46 26.47 27.27 -27.27
CA SER A 46 27.75 26.76 -27.77
C SER A 46 28.31 25.68 -26.79
N PRO A 47 29.10 24.70 -27.28
CA PRO A 47 29.71 23.69 -26.43
C PRO A 47 30.57 24.25 -25.27
N ASP A 48 31.19 25.42 -25.44
CA ASP A 48 32.09 26.07 -24.48
C ASP A 48 31.37 27.05 -23.53
N ILE A 49 30.04 27.17 -23.64
CA ILE A 49 29.22 28.08 -22.82
C ILE A 49 29.05 27.63 -21.36
N LYS A 50 29.62 26.50 -20.92
CA LYS A 50 29.57 26.05 -19.51
C LYS A 50 29.96 27.14 -18.50
N ARG A 51 30.77 28.13 -18.90
CA ARG A 51 31.08 29.32 -18.08
C ARG A 51 29.87 30.21 -17.76
N PHE A 52 28.86 30.26 -18.64
CA PHE A 52 27.62 31.03 -18.47
C PHE A 52 26.55 30.24 -17.73
N GLN A 53 26.60 28.91 -17.76
CA GLN A 53 25.66 28.08 -17.01
C GLN A 53 25.67 28.45 -15.51
N GLY A 54 26.85 28.69 -14.94
CA GLY A 54 26.96 29.20 -13.57
C GLY A 54 26.36 30.59 -13.37
N ALA A 55 26.49 31.51 -14.35
CA ALA A 55 25.92 32.86 -14.26
C ALA A 55 24.39 32.86 -14.39
N TRP A 56 23.83 31.97 -15.23
CA TRP A 56 22.39 31.84 -15.44
C TRP A 56 21.69 31.05 -14.35
N GLU A 57 22.34 30.02 -13.79
CA GLU A 57 21.87 29.36 -12.58
C GLU A 57 21.82 30.33 -11.38
N LEU A 58 22.62 31.41 -11.43
CA LEU A 58 22.59 32.49 -10.44
C LEU A 58 21.59 33.61 -10.77
N ASP A 59 21.03 33.64 -11.98
CA ASP A 59 19.97 34.58 -12.36
C ASP A 59 18.59 34.03 -11.90
N PRO A 60 17.89 34.73 -10.98
CA PRO A 60 16.62 34.22 -10.43
C PRO A 60 15.51 34.05 -11.47
N ALA A 61 15.45 34.93 -12.48
CA ALA A 61 14.44 34.84 -13.51
C ALA A 61 14.71 33.65 -14.42
N PHE A 62 15.98 33.43 -14.78
CA PHE A 62 16.35 32.35 -15.67
C PHE A 62 16.15 31.00 -15.01
N SER A 63 16.64 30.84 -13.78
CA SER A 63 16.47 29.60 -13.03
C SER A 63 15.01 29.28 -12.78
N ARG A 64 14.16 30.30 -12.56
CA ARG A 64 12.71 30.12 -12.48
C ARG A 64 12.13 29.59 -13.78
N ALA A 65 12.39 30.23 -14.91
CA ALA A 65 11.89 29.77 -16.21
C ALA A 65 12.42 28.37 -16.58
N ALA A 66 13.65 28.03 -16.22
CA ALA A 66 14.20 26.69 -16.42
C ALA A 66 13.53 25.65 -15.51
N SER A 67 13.31 25.99 -14.23
CA SER A 67 12.68 25.12 -13.23
C SER A 67 11.20 24.87 -13.55
N ASP A 68 10.49 25.88 -14.04
CA ASP A 68 9.10 25.81 -14.49
C ASP A 68 8.96 25.11 -15.86
N ARG A 69 10.10 24.66 -16.44
CA ARG A 69 10.22 24.06 -17.79
C ARG A 69 9.69 24.99 -18.89
N GLU A 70 9.69 26.28 -18.63
CA GLU A 70 9.34 27.32 -19.61
C GLU A 70 10.48 27.57 -20.59
N ILE A 71 11.71 27.25 -20.18
CA ILE A 71 12.88 27.17 -21.05
C ILE A 71 13.45 25.76 -21.00
N THR A 72 13.60 25.16 -22.17
CA THR A 72 14.46 23.99 -22.33
C THR A 72 15.78 24.44 -22.94
N TYR A 73 16.91 24.00 -22.38
CA TYR A 73 18.22 24.32 -22.95
C TYR A 73 18.93 23.08 -23.51
N SER A 74 19.68 23.27 -24.59
CA SER A 74 20.49 22.24 -25.24
C SER A 74 21.78 22.84 -25.78
N THR A 75 22.83 22.04 -25.88
CA THR A 75 24.09 22.44 -26.53
C THR A 75 24.05 22.15 -28.03
N PHE A 76 24.70 23.00 -28.83
CA PHE A 76 24.90 22.76 -30.26
C PHE A 76 25.86 21.58 -30.50
N GLY A 77 25.54 20.75 -31.48
CA GLY A 77 26.57 19.98 -32.18
C GLY A 77 27.48 20.90 -33.02
N PRO A 78 28.74 20.53 -33.30
CA PRO A 78 29.65 21.36 -34.10
C PRO A 78 29.08 21.76 -35.48
N GLY A 79 28.34 20.86 -36.13
CA GLY A 79 27.69 21.13 -37.42
C GLY A 79 26.49 22.09 -37.32
N GLU A 80 25.72 22.01 -36.24
CA GLU A 80 24.57 22.90 -35.99
C GLU A 80 25.05 24.32 -35.67
N ALA A 81 26.10 24.44 -34.86
CA ALA A 81 26.71 25.74 -34.55
C ALA A 81 27.21 26.44 -35.83
N ALA A 82 27.85 25.69 -36.74
CA ALA A 82 28.32 26.24 -38.02
C ALA A 82 27.15 26.68 -38.92
N ALA A 83 26.08 25.89 -39.00
CA ALA A 83 24.89 26.22 -39.79
C ALA A 83 24.21 27.50 -39.27
N TRP A 84 24.02 27.61 -37.94
CA TRP A 84 23.46 28.82 -37.33
C TRP A 84 24.38 30.04 -37.45
N ALA A 85 25.69 29.84 -37.35
CA ALA A 85 26.63 30.94 -37.53
C ALA A 85 26.56 31.54 -38.94
N VAL A 86 26.42 30.70 -39.97
CA VAL A 86 26.18 31.17 -41.34
C VAL A 86 24.83 31.88 -41.46
N ARG A 87 23.76 31.30 -40.88
CA ARG A 87 22.39 31.82 -40.98
C ARG A 87 22.19 33.16 -40.27
N LEU A 88 22.82 33.36 -39.13
CA LEU A 88 22.70 34.57 -38.31
C LEU A 88 23.87 35.54 -38.50
N GLY A 89 24.80 35.23 -39.42
CA GLY A 89 25.98 36.06 -39.68
C GLY A 89 26.92 36.17 -38.47
N TRP A 90 26.97 35.16 -37.61
CA TRP A 90 27.81 35.16 -36.43
C TRP A 90 29.29 35.05 -36.82
N GLY A 91 30.12 35.90 -36.22
CA GLY A 91 31.58 35.75 -36.26
C GLY A 91 32.05 34.56 -35.40
N PRO A 92 33.33 34.19 -35.48
CA PRO A 92 33.90 33.17 -34.60
C PRO A 92 33.76 33.57 -33.12
N GLY A 93 33.30 32.65 -32.28
CA GLY A 93 33.10 32.88 -30.85
C GLY A 93 31.99 32.03 -30.24
N ASP A 94 31.77 32.20 -28.94
CA ASP A 94 30.64 31.60 -28.24
C ASP A 94 29.38 32.42 -28.48
N HIS A 95 28.32 31.74 -28.89
CA HIS A 95 27.01 32.34 -29.11
C HIS A 95 25.95 31.51 -28.39
N TRP A 96 24.90 32.19 -27.95
CA TRP A 96 23.65 31.57 -27.54
C TRP A 96 22.51 32.08 -28.41
N LEU A 97 21.46 31.27 -28.50
CA LEU A 97 20.28 31.55 -29.30
C LEU A 97 19.03 31.16 -28.53
N LEU A 98 18.14 32.12 -28.33
CA LEU A 98 16.81 31.88 -27.82
C LEU A 98 15.85 31.75 -29.01
N LEU A 99 15.08 30.68 -29.01
CA LEU A 99 14.14 30.29 -30.05
C LEU A 99 12.71 30.31 -29.53
N SER A 100 11.77 30.69 -30.40
CA SER A 100 10.33 30.61 -30.15
C SER A 100 9.85 29.16 -30.13
N PRO A 101 8.59 28.89 -29.71
CA PRO A 101 8.03 27.54 -29.79
C PRO A 101 7.99 27.03 -31.24
N GLU A 102 7.89 27.94 -32.21
CA GLU A 102 7.92 27.68 -33.65
C GLU A 102 9.36 27.51 -34.18
N GLY A 103 10.38 27.61 -33.33
CA GLY A 103 11.79 27.47 -33.71
C GLY A 103 12.38 28.70 -34.38
N GLU A 104 11.72 29.86 -34.28
CA GLU A 104 12.23 31.11 -34.85
C GLU A 104 13.20 31.81 -33.90
N PRO A 105 14.32 32.38 -34.38
CA PRO A 105 15.23 33.20 -33.58
C PRO A 105 14.50 34.39 -32.94
N ILE A 106 14.44 34.41 -31.61
CA ILE A 106 13.90 35.54 -30.84
C ILE A 106 15.03 36.47 -30.41
N LEU A 107 16.12 35.91 -29.89
CA LEU A 107 17.23 36.67 -29.33
C LEU A 107 18.53 35.88 -29.46
N SER A 108 19.65 36.56 -29.68
CA SER A 108 20.97 35.92 -29.73
C SER A 108 22.06 36.86 -29.25
N GLY A 109 23.14 36.31 -28.70
CA GLY A 109 24.27 37.12 -28.26
C GLY A 109 25.53 36.32 -27.96
N THR A 110 26.61 37.04 -27.66
CA THR A 110 27.92 36.49 -27.28
C THR A 110 28.23 36.64 -25.78
N ALA A 111 27.50 37.53 -25.10
CA ALA A 111 27.56 37.73 -23.66
C ALA A 111 26.29 37.19 -23.00
N SER A 112 26.35 36.83 -21.71
CA SER A 112 25.15 36.44 -20.95
C SER A 112 24.07 37.51 -21.10
N PRO A 113 22.86 37.20 -21.58
CA PRO A 113 21.77 38.15 -21.51
C PRO A 113 21.45 38.44 -20.05
N GLU A 114 21.04 39.67 -19.76
CA GLU A 114 20.48 40.00 -18.45
C GLU A 114 19.02 39.52 -18.38
N ALA A 115 18.54 39.14 -17.17
CA ALA A 115 17.15 38.76 -16.93
C ALA A 115 16.09 39.55 -17.70
N PRO A 116 16.09 40.90 -17.67
CA PRO A 116 15.05 41.68 -18.31
C PRO A 116 15.03 41.51 -19.84
N GLU A 117 16.21 41.34 -20.45
CA GLU A 117 16.38 41.34 -21.90
C GLU A 117 15.75 40.10 -22.54
N TRP A 118 16.03 38.90 -22.01
CA TRP A 118 15.43 37.68 -22.56
C TRP A 118 13.96 37.52 -22.14
N LEU A 119 13.55 38.00 -20.95
CA LEU A 119 12.13 38.02 -20.56
C LEU A 119 11.29 38.93 -21.48
N GLU A 120 11.82 40.10 -21.82
CA GLU A 120 11.17 41.00 -22.78
C GLU A 120 11.11 40.38 -24.17
N ALA A 121 12.19 39.74 -24.61
CA ALA A 121 12.23 39.05 -25.89
C ALA A 121 11.22 37.89 -25.96
N MET A 122 11.12 37.06 -24.90
CA MET A 122 10.11 36.01 -24.82
C MET A 122 8.69 36.59 -24.86
N ARG A 123 8.42 37.66 -24.09
CA ARG A 123 7.11 38.33 -24.13
C ARG A 123 6.79 38.90 -25.52
N GLY A 124 7.78 39.48 -26.19
CA GLY A 124 7.66 39.95 -27.57
C GLY A 124 7.33 38.83 -28.56
N ALA A 125 7.76 37.60 -28.27
CA ALA A 125 7.41 36.40 -29.02
C ALA A 125 6.04 35.79 -28.62
N GLY A 126 5.23 36.50 -27.83
CA GLY A 126 3.90 36.06 -27.41
C GLY A 126 3.89 35.12 -26.22
N TRP A 127 5.03 34.89 -25.56
CA TRP A 127 5.07 34.08 -24.35
C TRP A 127 4.50 34.83 -23.15
N THR A 128 3.66 34.14 -22.38
CA THR A 128 3.20 34.60 -21.07
C THR A 128 3.74 33.67 -19.99
N PRO A 129 4.50 34.18 -19.00
CA PRO A 129 5.01 33.36 -17.91
C PRO A 129 3.92 32.52 -17.25
N ARG A 130 4.24 31.29 -16.86
CA ARG A 130 3.33 30.38 -16.16
C ARG A 130 2.76 31.05 -14.91
N ALA A 131 3.60 31.78 -14.16
CA ALA A 131 3.16 32.56 -13.01
C ALA A 131 2.11 33.62 -13.37
N ASP A 132 2.25 34.29 -14.50
CA ASP A 132 1.30 35.31 -14.97
C ASP A 132 -0.02 34.66 -15.44
N ARG A 133 0.06 33.55 -16.18
CA ARG A 133 -1.10 32.74 -16.60
C ARG A 133 -1.86 32.19 -15.39
N LEU A 134 -1.15 31.64 -14.42
CA LEU A 134 -1.72 31.08 -13.19
C LEU A 134 -2.34 32.18 -12.33
N SER A 135 -1.69 33.34 -12.22
CA SER A 135 -2.25 34.51 -11.53
C SER A 135 -3.53 35.02 -12.21
N GLN A 136 -3.57 35.05 -13.55
CA GLN A 136 -4.80 35.37 -14.27
C GLN A 136 -5.89 34.33 -14.01
N PHE A 137 -5.57 33.05 -14.13
CA PHE A 137 -6.50 31.95 -13.88
C PHE A 137 -7.08 32.02 -12.45
N LEU A 138 -6.25 32.31 -11.45
CA LEU A 138 -6.68 32.44 -10.05
C LEU A 138 -7.54 33.68 -9.78
N ARG A 139 -7.43 34.74 -10.60
CA ARG A 139 -8.39 35.86 -10.54
C ARG A 139 -9.77 35.47 -11.07
N GLU A 140 -9.81 34.60 -12.07
CA GLU A 140 -11.03 34.11 -12.71
C GLU A 140 -11.67 32.94 -11.92
N HIS A 141 -10.83 32.15 -11.22
CA HIS A 141 -11.20 30.94 -10.49
C HIS A 141 -10.57 30.93 -9.07
N PRO A 142 -10.99 31.83 -8.17
CA PRO A 142 -10.38 31.97 -6.85
C PRO A 142 -10.64 30.78 -5.91
N ASP A 143 -11.56 29.89 -6.25
CA ASP A 143 -11.92 28.66 -5.52
C ASP A 143 -11.13 27.42 -5.99
N ASN A 144 -10.26 27.56 -7.00
CA ASN A 144 -9.51 26.43 -7.53
C ASN A 144 -8.30 26.06 -6.66
N GLY A 145 -8.51 25.12 -5.74
CA GLY A 145 -7.46 24.64 -4.83
C GLY A 145 -6.22 24.05 -5.51
N ASP A 146 -6.38 23.38 -6.65
CA ASP A 146 -5.26 22.78 -7.39
C ASP A 146 -4.36 23.88 -7.99
N ALA A 147 -4.95 24.96 -8.51
CA ALA A 147 -4.22 26.11 -9.04
C ALA A 147 -3.54 26.92 -7.93
N TRP A 148 -4.20 27.12 -6.77
CA TRP A 148 -3.58 27.78 -5.63
C TRP A 148 -2.41 26.98 -5.07
N ALA A 149 -2.55 25.65 -4.98
CA ALA A 149 -1.48 24.78 -4.52
C ALA A 149 -0.26 24.82 -5.47
N GLU A 150 -0.47 24.84 -6.78
CA GLU A 150 0.61 25.05 -7.76
C GLU A 150 1.26 26.43 -7.59
N SER A 151 0.46 27.50 -7.44
CA SER A 151 0.98 28.85 -7.26
C SER A 151 1.83 28.97 -6.00
N LEU A 152 1.43 28.29 -4.93
CA LEU A 152 2.14 28.26 -3.67
C LEU A 152 3.43 27.45 -3.76
N LEU A 153 3.41 26.31 -4.45
CA LEU A 153 4.61 25.51 -4.72
C LEU A 153 5.61 26.31 -5.56
N ASP A 154 5.16 26.94 -6.65
CA ASP A 154 5.99 27.77 -7.54
C ASP A 154 6.63 28.94 -6.76
N ALA A 155 5.86 29.59 -5.88
CA ALA A 155 6.35 30.66 -5.02
C ALA A 155 7.39 30.17 -3.99
N ALA A 156 7.12 29.03 -3.34
CA ALA A 156 8.03 28.42 -2.36
C ALA A 156 9.37 28.00 -2.99
N VAL A 157 9.32 27.35 -4.15
CA VAL A 157 10.53 26.93 -4.91
C VAL A 157 11.32 28.16 -5.36
N SER A 158 10.65 29.20 -5.87
CA SER A 158 11.31 30.43 -6.30
C SER A 158 12.02 31.15 -5.14
N ALA A 159 11.39 31.23 -3.97
CA ALA A 159 12.02 31.81 -2.78
C ALA A 159 13.23 30.98 -2.31
N SER A 160 13.09 29.65 -2.26
CA SER A 160 14.16 28.73 -1.87
C SER A 160 15.37 28.85 -2.80
N HIS A 161 15.14 28.95 -4.11
CA HIS A 161 16.19 29.12 -5.10
C HIS A 161 16.90 30.48 -4.94
N ARG A 162 16.16 31.58 -4.72
CA ARG A 162 16.76 32.89 -4.46
C ARG A 162 17.66 32.88 -3.23
N LEU A 163 17.24 32.22 -2.15
CA LEU A 163 18.04 32.06 -0.94
C LEU A 163 19.34 31.27 -1.21
N LEU A 164 19.25 30.18 -1.99
CA LEU A 164 20.37 29.35 -2.41
C LEU A 164 21.41 30.14 -3.22
N VAL A 165 20.94 30.92 -4.19
CA VAL A 165 21.79 31.83 -5.00
C VAL A 165 22.50 32.84 -4.11
N GLN A 166 21.78 33.52 -3.21
CA GLN A 166 22.36 34.50 -2.29
C GLN A 166 23.47 33.88 -1.41
N ARG A 167 23.26 32.65 -0.91
CA ARG A 167 24.27 31.93 -0.12
C ARG A 167 25.50 31.55 -0.94
N ARG A 168 25.30 31.09 -2.18
CA ARG A 168 26.39 30.75 -3.10
C ARG A 168 27.22 31.99 -3.44
N LEU A 169 26.58 33.12 -3.69
CA LEU A 169 27.23 34.41 -3.92
C LEU A 169 28.01 34.89 -2.68
N ALA A 170 27.53 34.55 -1.47
CA ALA A 170 28.23 34.82 -0.22
C ALA A 170 29.42 33.87 0.06
N GLY A 171 29.79 33.01 -0.90
CA GLY A 171 30.95 32.11 -0.79
C GLY A 171 30.75 30.95 0.18
N LYS A 172 29.51 30.57 0.50
CA LYS A 172 29.18 29.39 1.30
C LYS A 172 28.97 28.19 0.37
N PRO A 173 29.91 27.23 0.29
CA PRO A 173 29.83 26.13 -0.67
C PRO A 173 28.85 25.04 -0.20
N GLY A 174 27.99 24.61 -1.13
CA GLY A 174 27.15 23.41 -0.99
C GLY A 174 25.95 23.59 -0.08
N LEU A 175 24.91 22.81 -0.37
CA LEU A 175 23.77 22.63 0.52
C LEU A 175 23.64 21.15 0.80
N MET A 176 23.90 20.77 2.05
CA MET A 176 23.21 19.62 2.60
C MET A 176 21.83 20.10 3.07
N PRO A 177 20.76 19.28 3.03
CA PRO A 177 19.48 19.61 3.64
C PRO A 177 19.59 20.15 5.07
N GLU A 178 20.62 19.69 5.78
CA GLU A 178 21.04 20.09 7.13
C GLU A 178 21.35 21.61 7.24
N ASP A 179 21.86 22.24 6.17
CA ASP A 179 22.21 23.67 6.13
C ASP A 179 20.97 24.59 6.07
N PHE A 180 19.81 24.03 5.72
CA PHE A 180 18.52 24.74 5.73
C PHE A 180 17.85 24.67 7.10
N ALA A 181 18.15 23.65 7.91
CA ALA A 181 17.61 23.46 9.24
C ALA A 181 18.28 24.35 10.30
N ALA A 182 19.49 24.85 10.05
CA ALA A 182 20.16 25.78 10.94
C ALA A 182 19.35 27.09 11.06
N PRO A 183 19.16 27.65 12.27
CA PRO A 183 18.38 28.87 12.49
C PRO A 183 18.95 30.00 11.62
N GLN A 184 18.24 30.34 10.56
CA GLN A 184 18.68 31.39 9.67
C GLN A 184 18.58 32.73 10.40
N THR A 185 19.57 33.58 10.18
CA THR A 185 19.54 34.95 10.66
C THR A 185 18.29 35.62 10.10
N LEU A 186 17.47 36.20 10.96
CA LEU A 186 16.25 36.91 10.55
C LEU A 186 16.60 37.94 9.48
N LEU A 187 15.97 37.84 8.31
CA LEU A 187 16.12 38.83 7.25
C LEU A 187 15.54 40.19 7.71
N PRO A 188 16.11 41.33 7.27
CA PRO A 188 15.45 42.62 7.36
C PRO A 188 14.05 42.55 6.73
N ALA A 189 13.08 43.29 7.28
CA ALA A 189 11.67 43.19 6.87
C ALA A 189 11.44 43.40 5.36
N GLU A 190 12.18 44.32 4.74
CA GLU A 190 12.10 44.57 3.29
C GLU A 190 12.60 43.38 2.46
N GLN A 191 13.67 42.71 2.91
CA GLN A 191 14.21 41.52 2.24
C GLN A 191 13.32 40.30 2.46
N ASP A 192 12.70 40.20 3.64
CA ASP A 192 11.71 39.15 3.95
C ASP A 192 10.47 39.29 3.07
N GLU A 193 9.99 40.53 2.86
CA GLU A 193 8.87 40.83 1.95
C GLU A 193 9.21 40.56 0.48
N ASP A 194 10.39 40.95 0.00
CA ASP A 194 10.84 40.66 -1.36
C ASP A 194 10.96 39.14 -1.63
N LEU A 195 11.47 38.40 -0.64
CA LEU A 195 11.69 36.97 -0.78
C LEU A 195 10.39 36.16 -0.66
N TRP A 196 9.57 36.44 0.37
CA TRP A 196 8.44 35.61 0.77
C TRP A 196 7.06 36.21 0.50
N GLY A 197 6.96 37.46 0.02
CA GLY A 197 5.68 38.15 -0.18
C GLY A 197 4.73 37.43 -1.15
N THR A 198 5.26 36.90 -2.25
CA THR A 198 4.49 36.08 -3.21
C THR A 198 3.99 34.78 -2.56
N THR A 199 4.84 34.12 -1.78
CA THR A 199 4.50 32.91 -1.02
C THR A 199 3.39 33.19 0.00
N ARG A 200 3.49 34.31 0.75
CA ARG A 200 2.44 34.74 1.69
C ARG A 200 1.10 34.94 0.99
N THR A 201 1.12 35.58 -0.19
CA THR A 201 -0.09 35.84 -0.98
C THR A 201 -0.72 34.54 -1.47
N ALA A 202 0.08 33.65 -2.07
CA ALA A 202 -0.39 32.35 -2.54
C ALA A 202 -0.91 31.47 -1.40
N LEU A 203 -0.26 31.53 -0.23
CA LEU A 203 -0.66 30.78 0.94
C LEU A 203 -2.01 31.24 1.49
N ASN A 204 -2.22 32.56 1.58
CA ASN A 204 -3.49 33.13 2.01
C ASN A 204 -4.63 32.82 1.03
N GLY A 205 -4.36 32.89 -0.28
CA GLY A 205 -5.33 32.49 -1.30
C GLY A 205 -5.71 31.01 -1.19
N PHE A 206 -4.71 30.14 -1.03
CA PHE A 206 -4.93 28.70 -0.85
C PHE A 206 -5.75 28.37 0.42
N MET A 207 -5.47 29.03 1.55
CA MET A 207 -6.26 28.88 2.78
C MET A 207 -7.70 29.41 2.66
N GLY A 208 -7.98 30.23 1.65
CA GLY A 208 -9.33 30.71 1.34
C GLY A 208 -10.20 29.69 0.60
N VAL A 209 -9.63 28.55 0.16
CA VAL A 209 -10.36 27.49 -0.53
C VAL A 209 -11.02 26.56 0.48
N ASP A 210 -12.30 26.25 0.30
CA ASP A 210 -13.01 25.31 1.17
C ASP A 210 -12.36 23.93 1.16
N GLY A 211 -12.17 23.36 2.36
CA GLY A 211 -11.55 22.03 2.53
C GLY A 211 -10.06 21.97 2.18
N TRP A 212 -9.34 23.09 2.11
CA TRP A 212 -7.92 23.15 1.74
C TRP A 212 -7.02 22.22 2.59
N VAL A 213 -7.36 21.96 3.85
CA VAL A 213 -6.65 21.02 4.74
C VAL A 213 -6.60 19.61 4.14
N HIS A 214 -7.62 19.23 3.36
CA HIS A 214 -7.68 17.96 2.65
C HIS A 214 -7.22 18.06 1.18
N HIS A 215 -6.47 19.09 0.80
CA HIS A 215 -5.92 19.21 -0.55
C HIS A 215 -4.58 18.47 -0.75
N ARG A 216 -4.53 17.57 -1.75
CA ARG A 216 -3.49 16.51 -1.87
C ARG A 216 -2.05 17.01 -1.96
N LYS A 217 -1.84 18.22 -2.48
CA LYS A 217 -0.52 18.82 -2.69
C LYS A 217 0.04 19.54 -1.46
N LEU A 218 -0.77 19.72 -0.42
CA LEU A 218 -0.41 20.53 0.74
C LEU A 218 0.82 19.99 1.48
N LEU A 219 0.96 18.67 1.62
CA LEU A 219 2.14 18.08 2.24
C LEU A 219 3.42 18.44 1.48
N ALA A 220 3.40 18.30 0.15
CA ALA A 220 4.55 18.64 -0.69
C ALA A 220 4.90 20.14 -0.59
N VAL A 221 3.88 21.01 -0.51
CA VAL A 221 4.06 22.44 -0.28
C VAL A 221 4.74 22.72 1.07
N LEU A 222 4.23 22.14 2.16
CA LEU A 222 4.77 22.37 3.50
C LEU A 222 6.22 21.88 3.60
N SER A 223 6.51 20.69 3.07
CA SER A 223 7.89 20.19 2.99
C SER A 223 8.79 21.10 2.16
N GLY A 224 8.30 21.65 1.05
CA GLY A 224 9.04 22.62 0.24
C GLY A 224 9.35 23.91 0.99
N LEU A 225 8.39 24.41 1.78
CA LEU A 225 8.57 25.60 2.62
C LEU A 225 9.55 25.37 3.77
N GLU A 226 9.47 24.20 4.42
CA GLU A 226 10.40 23.78 5.47
C GLU A 226 11.84 23.73 4.93
N LEU A 227 12.05 22.98 3.84
CA LEU A 227 13.35 22.87 3.17
C LEU A 227 13.84 24.21 2.60
N GLY A 228 12.93 25.11 2.25
CA GLY A 228 13.23 26.45 1.74
C GLY A 228 13.69 27.45 2.79
N GLY A 229 13.65 27.10 4.07
CA GLY A 229 13.99 28.02 5.17
C GLY A 229 12.89 29.03 5.51
N ALA A 230 11.64 28.77 5.09
CA ALA A 230 10.51 29.67 5.35
C ALA A 230 10.25 29.89 6.85
N ARG A 231 10.70 28.97 7.71
CA ARG A 231 10.66 29.08 9.17
C ARG A 231 11.23 30.40 9.71
N ALA A 232 12.25 30.97 9.07
CA ALA A 232 12.87 32.22 9.53
C ALA A 232 12.12 33.48 9.05
N SER A 233 11.13 33.35 8.18
CA SER A 233 10.36 34.49 7.67
C SER A 233 9.38 34.99 8.73
N ARG A 234 9.42 36.29 9.02
CA ARG A 234 8.49 36.95 9.96
C ARG A 234 7.11 37.11 9.33
N ILE A 235 7.05 37.38 8.03
CA ILE A 235 5.78 37.63 7.34
C ILE A 235 4.98 36.35 7.08
N LEU A 236 5.60 35.17 7.18
CA LEU A 236 4.92 33.88 7.05
C LEU A 236 4.47 33.29 8.40
N GLN A 237 4.93 33.82 9.55
CA GLN A 237 4.56 33.29 10.87
C GLN A 237 3.05 33.34 11.12
N GLU A 238 2.40 34.46 10.82
CA GLU A 238 0.96 34.61 11.03
C GLU A 238 0.14 33.65 10.15
N PRO A 239 0.41 33.52 8.83
CA PRO A 239 -0.18 32.47 8.01
C PRO A 239 0.06 31.05 8.53
N PHE A 240 1.28 30.70 8.94
CA PHE A 240 1.59 29.36 9.46
C PHE A 240 0.82 29.05 10.75
N GLN A 241 0.72 30.01 11.67
CA GLN A 241 -0.10 29.87 12.88
C GLN A 241 -1.59 29.69 12.56
N ARG A 242 -2.11 30.35 11.51
CA ARG A 242 -3.49 30.11 11.05
C ARG A 242 -3.67 28.70 10.49
N MET A 243 -2.71 28.23 9.70
CA MET A 243 -2.75 26.86 9.17
C MET A 243 -2.69 25.82 10.28
N GLU A 244 -1.78 26.00 11.24
CA GLU A 244 -1.64 25.14 12.41
C GLU A 244 -2.97 25.02 13.15
N ARG A 245 -3.60 26.15 13.52
CA ARG A 245 -4.91 26.14 14.19
C ARG A 245 -5.99 25.45 13.37
N ALA A 246 -6.00 25.61 12.04
CA ALA A 246 -6.96 24.95 11.18
C ALA A 246 -6.73 23.43 11.10
N VAL A 247 -5.47 23.01 11.05
CA VAL A 247 -5.06 21.60 11.10
C VAL A 247 -5.40 20.99 12.45
N GLU A 248 -5.15 21.69 13.56
CA GLU A 248 -5.52 21.26 14.91
C GLU A 248 -7.04 21.17 15.10
N ALA A 249 -7.80 22.15 14.58
CA ALA A 249 -9.26 22.09 14.59
C ALA A 249 -9.77 20.88 13.77
N GLU A 250 -9.09 20.53 12.68
CA GLU A 250 -9.43 19.34 11.91
C GLU A 250 -9.03 18.04 12.64
N LEU A 251 -7.90 18.01 13.34
CA LEU A 251 -7.55 16.89 14.23
C LEU A 251 -8.56 16.74 15.38
N GLN A 252 -9.10 17.83 15.92
CA GLN A 252 -10.16 17.78 16.92
C GLN A 252 -11.45 17.17 16.37
N ARG A 253 -11.73 17.33 15.07
CA ARG A 253 -12.87 16.69 14.40
C ARG A 253 -12.60 15.23 14.05
N ASP A 254 -11.43 14.95 13.48
CA ASP A 254 -10.99 13.61 13.08
C ASP A 254 -9.56 13.34 13.56
N PRO A 255 -9.40 12.92 14.82
CA PRO A 255 -8.07 12.63 15.38
C PRO A 255 -7.42 11.41 14.75
N SER A 256 -8.17 10.61 13.96
CA SER A 256 -7.66 9.42 13.29
C SER A 256 -7.05 9.71 11.92
N SER A 257 -7.20 10.94 11.41
CA SER A 257 -6.74 11.34 10.09
C SER A 257 -5.22 11.42 10.00
N LEU A 258 -4.59 10.33 9.55
CA LEU A 258 -3.13 10.24 9.35
C LEU A 258 -2.60 11.38 8.49
N ARG A 259 -3.36 11.73 7.47
CA ARG A 259 -3.02 12.80 6.56
C ARG A 259 -2.91 14.14 7.28
N VAL A 260 -3.87 14.46 8.15
CA VAL A 260 -3.87 15.72 8.89
C VAL A 260 -2.70 15.73 9.89
N TRP A 261 -2.37 14.59 10.50
CA TRP A 261 -1.14 14.45 11.30
C TRP A 261 0.16 14.72 10.52
N TYR A 262 0.25 14.23 9.28
CA TYR A 262 1.40 14.51 8.41
C TYR A 262 1.49 15.98 7.99
N LEU A 263 0.37 16.72 7.98
CA LEU A 263 0.38 18.17 7.76
C LEU A 263 0.78 18.93 9.02
N TRP A 264 0.37 18.43 10.20
CA TRP A 264 0.70 19.04 11.48
C TRP A 264 2.20 19.01 11.77
N SER A 265 2.91 17.91 11.45
CA SER A 265 4.35 17.78 11.70
C SER A 265 5.21 18.92 11.12
N PRO A 266 5.21 19.20 9.81
CA PRO A 266 6.03 20.29 9.26
C PRO A 266 5.55 21.68 9.72
N LEU A 267 4.29 21.83 10.14
CA LEU A 267 3.80 23.09 10.70
C LEU A 267 4.40 23.38 12.08
N GLN A 268 4.70 22.36 12.90
CA GLN A 268 5.43 22.55 14.16
C GLN A 268 6.84 23.09 13.93
N ASP A 269 7.46 22.73 12.80
CA ASP A 269 8.77 23.27 12.41
C ASP A 269 8.66 24.70 11.87
N LEU A 270 7.63 24.99 11.06
CA LEU A 270 7.42 26.29 10.41
C LEU A 270 6.90 27.38 11.36
N ALA A 271 6.07 27.00 12.33
CA ALA A 271 5.50 27.86 13.37
C ALA A 271 5.69 27.22 14.76
N PRO A 272 6.92 27.24 15.31
CA PRO A 272 7.18 26.68 16.63
C PRO A 272 6.40 27.48 17.68
N GLY A 273 5.34 26.88 18.22
CA GLY A 273 4.42 27.55 19.15
C GLY A 273 3.31 26.63 19.63
N GLY A 274 2.96 25.59 18.88
CA GLY A 274 2.04 24.55 19.30
C GLY A 274 2.48 23.85 20.58
N ASP A 275 1.58 23.78 21.56
CA ASP A 275 1.77 22.90 22.69
C ASP A 275 1.14 21.54 22.38
N VAL A 276 2.00 20.60 21.99
CA VAL A 276 1.62 19.20 21.73
C VAL A 276 0.78 18.63 22.87
N GLN A 277 1.10 18.96 24.12
CA GLN A 277 0.36 18.47 25.27
C GLN A 277 -1.06 19.06 25.34
N ALA A 278 -1.20 20.36 25.06
CA ALA A 278 -2.50 21.01 24.99
C ALA A 278 -3.35 20.43 23.85
N LEU A 279 -2.77 20.22 22.66
CA LEU A 279 -3.45 19.56 21.55
C LEU A 279 -3.90 18.17 21.97
N MET A 280 -2.97 17.32 22.44
CA MET A 280 -3.25 15.95 22.85
C MET A 280 -4.31 15.82 23.94
N SER A 281 -4.40 16.81 24.84
CA SER A 281 -5.41 16.86 25.90
C SER A 281 -6.79 17.29 25.40
N GLY A 282 -6.85 18.03 24.29
CA GLY A 282 -8.09 18.46 23.64
C GLY A 282 -8.63 17.49 22.59
N LEU A 283 -7.90 16.43 22.29
CA LEU A 283 -8.29 15.41 21.33
C LEU A 283 -8.95 14.22 22.05
N ASP A 284 -10.13 13.82 21.58
CA ASP A 284 -10.81 12.63 22.10
C ASP A 284 -10.26 11.37 21.45
N ALA A 285 -9.75 10.46 22.28
CA ALA A 285 -9.34 9.15 21.81
C ALA A 285 -10.54 8.39 21.23
N ALA A 286 -10.42 7.91 19.99
CA ALA A 286 -11.42 7.01 19.43
C ALA A 286 -11.57 5.76 20.35
N PRO A 287 -12.79 5.37 20.76
CA PRO A 287 -12.98 4.37 21.80
C PRO A 287 -12.28 3.05 21.48
N ARG A 288 -11.36 2.55 22.31
CA ARG A 288 -10.57 1.30 22.06
C ARG A 288 -9.53 1.40 20.93
N GLN A 289 -9.01 2.58 20.62
CA GLN A 289 -7.75 2.72 19.87
C GLN A 289 -6.58 2.88 20.86
N ALA A 290 -5.36 2.55 20.43
CA ALA A 290 -4.18 3.11 21.08
C ALA A 290 -4.20 4.64 20.86
N TRP A 291 -3.95 5.41 21.92
CA TRP A 291 -3.94 6.86 21.85
C TRP A 291 -2.56 7.41 22.26
N PRO A 292 -1.94 8.29 21.45
CA PRO A 292 -2.34 8.72 20.09
C PRO A 292 -2.34 7.58 19.06
N PRO A 293 -3.04 7.75 17.91
CA PRO A 293 -3.09 6.73 16.86
C PRO A 293 -1.70 6.47 16.29
N PHE A 294 -1.44 5.23 15.86
CA PHE A 294 -0.14 4.79 15.36
C PHE A 294 0.49 5.75 14.34
N GLY A 295 -0.24 6.15 13.31
CA GLY A 295 0.36 6.99 12.25
C GLY A 295 0.55 8.46 12.65
N ALA A 296 0.11 8.86 13.85
CA ALA A 296 0.51 10.14 14.45
C ALA A 296 1.86 10.05 15.18
N SER A 297 2.38 8.84 15.40
CA SER A 297 3.59 8.65 16.20
C SER A 297 4.83 9.32 15.62
N GLY A 298 5.05 9.24 14.29
CA GLY A 298 6.11 9.95 13.60
C GLY A 298 6.00 11.46 13.81
N PRO A 299 4.90 12.10 13.34
CA PRO A 299 4.64 13.53 13.56
C PRO A 299 4.84 14.02 15.00
N ILE A 300 4.22 13.34 15.97
CA ILE A 300 4.29 13.74 17.39
C ILE A 300 5.69 13.51 17.95
N GLY A 301 6.28 12.35 17.66
CA GLY A 301 7.61 11.99 18.12
C GLY A 301 8.69 12.94 17.61
N ASP A 302 8.66 13.25 16.31
CA ASP A 302 9.56 14.23 15.68
C ASP A 302 9.39 15.62 16.30
N ALA A 303 8.16 16.10 16.47
CA ALA A 303 7.90 17.41 17.06
C ALA A 303 8.45 17.51 18.50
N LEU A 304 8.18 16.52 19.36
CA LEU A 304 8.67 16.51 20.73
C LEU A 304 10.20 16.33 20.80
N ALA A 305 10.77 15.47 19.96
CA ALA A 305 12.21 15.25 19.87
C ALA A 305 12.98 16.51 19.44
N LYS A 306 12.53 17.17 18.37
CA LYS A 306 13.11 18.43 17.87
C LYS A 306 13.02 19.56 18.90
N ALA A 307 11.93 19.60 19.68
CA ALA A 307 11.75 20.54 20.78
C ALA A 307 12.55 20.19 22.05
N GLY A 308 13.23 19.04 22.07
CA GLY A 308 13.95 18.55 23.26
C GLY A 308 13.05 18.12 24.43
N ARG A 309 11.75 17.92 24.18
CA ARG A 309 10.73 17.54 25.19
C ARG A 309 10.74 16.02 25.45
N TRP A 310 11.93 15.45 25.67
CA TRP A 310 12.13 14.01 25.87
C TRP A 310 11.32 13.38 27.02
N PRO A 311 11.13 14.04 28.19
CA PRO A 311 10.29 13.47 29.26
C PRO A 311 8.84 13.26 28.82
N GLU A 312 8.30 14.18 28.03
CA GLU A 312 6.92 14.12 27.54
C GLU A 312 6.76 13.06 26.46
N LEU A 313 7.76 12.95 25.57
CA LEU A 313 7.80 11.89 24.57
C LEU A 313 7.85 10.51 25.23
N GLU A 314 8.65 10.33 26.28
CA GLU A 314 8.72 9.06 27.02
C GLU A 314 7.36 8.72 27.66
N ALA A 315 6.75 9.67 28.36
CA ALA A 315 5.45 9.46 29.00
C ALA A 315 4.36 9.10 27.98
N LEU A 316 4.30 9.83 26.86
CA LEU A 316 3.34 9.60 25.79
C LEU A 316 3.58 8.24 25.12
N ALA A 317 4.82 7.93 24.76
CA ALA A 317 5.16 6.66 24.12
C ALA A 317 4.89 5.46 25.04
N THR A 318 5.17 5.58 26.34
CA THR A 318 4.83 4.58 27.35
C THR A 318 3.31 4.35 27.44
N GLN A 319 2.53 5.42 27.51
CA GLN A 319 1.07 5.34 27.54
C GLN A 319 0.51 4.72 26.25
N ALA A 320 0.97 5.18 25.09
CA ALA A 320 0.50 4.72 23.79
C ALA A 320 0.86 3.25 23.54
N TYR A 321 2.08 2.85 23.92
CA TYR A 321 2.53 1.47 23.87
C TYR A 321 1.67 0.57 24.76
N ALA A 322 1.50 0.92 26.04
CA ALA A 322 0.70 0.13 26.97
C ALA A 322 -0.76 -0.02 26.50
N GLN A 323 -1.35 1.05 25.96
CA GLN A 323 -2.70 1.00 25.38
C GLN A 323 -2.76 0.19 24.09
N GLY A 324 -1.74 0.27 23.24
CA GLY A 324 -1.68 -0.49 21.99
C GLY A 324 -1.46 -1.98 22.22
N MET A 325 -0.78 -2.35 23.31
CA MET A 325 -0.53 -3.73 23.70
C MET A 325 -1.63 -4.37 24.56
N ASP A 326 -2.64 -3.61 24.97
CA ASP A 326 -3.79 -4.12 25.72
C ASP A 326 -4.57 -5.15 24.86
N PRO A 327 -4.66 -6.44 25.26
CA PRO A 327 -5.36 -7.47 24.51
C PRO A 327 -6.82 -7.12 24.21
N SER A 328 -7.48 -6.41 25.13
CA SER A 328 -8.85 -5.95 24.96
C SER A 328 -9.01 -4.88 23.88
N ARG A 329 -7.91 -4.27 23.44
CA ARG A 329 -7.86 -3.31 22.33
C ARG A 329 -7.25 -3.92 21.08
N LEU A 330 -6.22 -4.76 21.21
CA LEU A 330 -5.57 -5.49 20.11
C LEU A 330 -6.55 -6.35 19.33
N ALA A 331 -7.51 -6.98 20.02
CA ALA A 331 -8.54 -7.78 19.36
C ALA A 331 -9.22 -6.97 18.25
N TYR A 332 -9.41 -5.66 18.42
CA TYR A 332 -10.09 -4.79 17.48
C TYR A 332 -9.16 -4.14 16.43
N GLN A 333 -7.86 -4.35 16.51
CA GLN A 333 -6.89 -3.80 15.55
C GLN A 333 -6.48 -4.89 14.54
N GLY A 334 -5.86 -4.51 13.41
CA GLY A 334 -5.50 -5.51 12.38
C GLY A 334 -4.38 -6.43 12.87
N ALA A 335 -4.12 -7.55 12.19
CA ALA A 335 -3.03 -8.47 12.56
C ALA A 335 -1.68 -7.73 12.70
N ASP A 336 -1.44 -6.72 11.87
CA ASP A 336 -0.22 -5.89 11.90
C ASP A 336 -0.22 -4.80 12.98
N ALA A 337 -1.33 -4.56 13.68
CA ALA A 337 -1.44 -3.39 14.54
C ALA A 337 -0.55 -3.49 15.79
N ARG A 338 -0.35 -4.70 16.31
CA ARG A 338 0.65 -4.97 17.35
C ARG A 338 2.03 -4.53 16.89
N MET A 339 2.41 -4.97 15.69
CA MET A 339 3.69 -4.59 15.08
C MET A 339 3.78 -3.08 14.84
N GLN A 340 2.71 -2.44 14.37
CA GLN A 340 2.67 -1.00 14.19
C GLN A 340 2.91 -0.25 15.50
N VAL A 341 2.25 -0.64 16.60
CA VAL A 341 2.48 -0.05 17.94
C VAL A 341 3.94 -0.22 18.38
N VAL A 342 4.50 -1.41 18.16
CA VAL A 342 5.90 -1.72 18.44
C VAL A 342 6.85 -0.83 17.62
N TYR A 343 6.65 -0.77 16.30
CA TYR A 343 7.45 0.03 15.37
C TYR A 343 7.43 1.52 15.72
N ALA A 344 6.25 2.06 16.02
CA ALA A 344 6.05 3.47 16.31
C ALA A 344 6.53 3.84 17.71
N TRP A 345 5.80 3.39 18.72
CA TRP A 345 5.93 3.90 20.07
C TRP A 345 7.05 3.22 20.84
N GLY A 346 7.38 1.98 20.49
CA GLY A 346 8.54 1.29 21.03
C GLY A 346 9.85 2.00 20.70
N GLY A 347 10.03 2.40 19.43
CA GLY A 347 11.21 3.15 18.98
C GLY A 347 11.34 4.51 19.63
N TRP A 348 10.24 5.28 19.68
CA TRP A 348 10.23 6.59 20.34
C TRP A 348 10.52 6.52 21.84
N ARG A 349 9.97 5.52 22.54
CA ARG A 349 10.27 5.29 23.95
C ARG A 349 11.74 4.96 24.17
N ALA A 350 12.33 4.10 23.33
CA ALA A 350 13.75 3.76 23.41
C ALA A 350 14.64 4.99 23.18
N ALA A 351 14.34 5.81 22.17
CA ALA A 351 15.05 7.07 21.91
C ALA A 351 14.96 8.02 23.10
N ALA A 352 13.76 8.19 23.67
CA ALA A 352 13.54 9.08 24.80
C ALA A 352 14.28 8.62 26.08
N LEU A 353 14.23 7.32 26.42
CA LEU A 353 14.98 6.77 27.55
C LEU A 353 16.50 7.00 27.40
N ALA A 354 17.04 6.80 26.20
CA ALA A 354 18.46 7.07 25.93
C ALA A 354 18.82 8.55 26.13
N LYS A 355 18.01 9.47 25.59
CA LYS A 355 18.21 10.93 25.75
C LYS A 355 18.05 11.42 27.18
N LEU A 356 17.19 10.78 27.97
CA LEU A 356 17.01 11.05 29.40
C LEU A 356 18.11 10.43 30.27
N GLY A 357 19.01 9.63 29.70
CA GLY A 357 20.07 8.95 30.44
C GLY A 357 19.61 7.73 31.24
N ARG A 358 18.35 7.30 31.10
CA ARG A 358 17.72 6.13 31.76
C ARG A 358 18.05 4.84 31.01
N ARG A 359 19.34 4.62 30.74
CA ARG A 359 19.81 3.53 29.86
C ARG A 359 19.64 2.15 30.50
N GLU A 360 19.58 2.08 31.81
CA GLU A 360 19.33 0.88 32.60
C GLU A 360 17.95 0.25 32.33
N GLU A 361 16.99 1.02 31.81
CA GLU A 361 15.65 0.54 31.47
C GLU A 361 15.54 0.00 30.03
N LEU A 362 16.54 0.27 29.18
CA LEU A 362 16.53 -0.14 27.78
C LEU A 362 16.54 -1.66 27.60
N PRO A 363 17.33 -2.47 28.34
CA PRO A 363 17.30 -3.93 28.17
C PRO A 363 15.91 -4.53 28.39
N ASP A 364 15.19 -4.09 29.42
CA ASP A 364 13.83 -4.57 29.71
C ASP A 364 12.83 -4.12 28.63
N LEU A 365 12.94 -2.89 28.15
CA LEU A 365 12.14 -2.42 27.01
C LEU A 365 12.43 -3.23 25.75
N LEU A 366 13.69 -3.44 25.39
CA LEU A 366 14.07 -4.20 24.19
C LEU A 366 13.60 -5.66 24.30
N LYS A 367 13.67 -6.26 25.49
CA LYS A 367 13.10 -7.59 25.74
C LYS A 367 11.59 -7.63 25.53
N ALA A 368 10.86 -6.60 25.98
CA ALA A 368 9.42 -6.49 25.74
C ALA A 368 9.12 -6.31 24.24
N LEU A 369 9.82 -5.39 23.57
CA LEU A 369 9.68 -5.16 22.12
C LEU A 369 9.98 -6.42 21.31
N ARG A 370 10.98 -7.21 21.71
CA ARG A 370 11.33 -8.49 21.12
C ARG A 370 10.23 -9.53 21.29
N ALA A 371 9.71 -9.69 22.49
CA ALA A 371 8.58 -10.59 22.75
C ALA A 371 7.35 -10.19 21.92
N ASP A 372 7.11 -8.88 21.80
CA ASP A 372 5.97 -8.35 21.06
C ASP A 372 6.15 -8.39 19.54
N SER A 373 7.40 -8.36 19.05
CA SER A 373 7.73 -8.49 17.63
C SER A 373 7.76 -9.92 17.11
N GLY A 374 7.94 -10.89 18.01
CA GLY A 374 8.07 -12.30 17.66
C GLY A 374 9.15 -12.54 16.61
N VAL A 375 8.77 -13.22 15.52
CA VAL A 375 9.67 -13.58 14.40
C VAL A 375 10.16 -12.37 13.60
N GLN A 376 9.47 -11.24 13.68
CA GLN A 376 9.85 -10.01 12.97
C GLN A 376 10.94 -9.22 13.71
N TRP A 377 11.36 -9.66 14.91
CA TRP A 377 12.37 -8.97 15.70
C TRP A 377 13.68 -8.70 14.96
N PRO A 378 14.30 -9.67 14.24
CA PRO A 378 15.58 -9.40 13.58
C PRO A 378 15.51 -8.28 12.55
N ASP A 379 14.45 -8.27 11.74
CA ASP A 379 14.20 -7.22 10.74
C ASP A 379 13.83 -5.90 11.41
N TYR A 380 12.99 -5.93 12.45
CA TYR A 380 12.62 -4.74 13.20
C TYR A 380 13.83 -4.08 13.86
N ALA A 381 14.59 -4.84 14.65
CA ALA A 381 15.75 -4.36 15.39
C ALA A 381 16.83 -3.82 14.45
N SER A 382 17.20 -4.58 13.42
CA SER A 382 18.31 -4.23 12.53
C SER A 382 17.99 -3.11 11.54
N ARG A 383 16.76 -3.03 11.04
CA ARG A 383 16.37 -2.02 10.02
C ARG A 383 15.64 -0.85 10.66
N VAL A 384 14.47 -1.08 11.23
CA VAL A 384 13.56 0.02 11.58
C VAL A 384 13.98 0.70 12.87
N LEU A 385 14.19 -0.06 13.95
CA LEU A 385 14.57 0.49 15.24
C LEU A 385 15.97 1.12 15.18
N SER A 386 16.94 0.42 14.59
CA SER A 386 18.29 0.96 14.39
C SER A 386 18.30 2.25 13.55
N GLN A 387 17.58 2.31 12.41
CA GLN A 387 17.51 3.53 11.59
C GLN A 387 16.80 4.68 12.33
N GLY A 388 15.69 4.40 13.00
CA GLY A 388 14.95 5.40 13.78
C GLY A 388 15.79 5.97 14.92
N LEU A 389 16.52 5.12 15.63
CA LEU A 389 17.45 5.56 16.67
C LEU A 389 18.63 6.34 16.08
N ALA A 390 19.18 5.93 14.94
CA ALA A 390 20.30 6.62 14.29
C ALA A 390 19.92 8.00 13.73
N TYR A 391 18.63 8.25 13.52
CA TYR A 391 18.12 9.57 13.19
C TYR A 391 18.11 10.51 14.41
N GLN A 392 17.95 9.98 15.63
CA GLN A 392 17.79 10.76 16.86
C GLN A 392 19.06 10.78 17.74
N LEU A 393 19.94 9.81 17.58
CA LEU A 393 21.11 9.56 18.43
C LEU A 393 22.38 9.49 17.58
N ASP A 394 23.51 9.76 18.22
CA ASP A 394 24.83 9.53 17.60
C ASP A 394 24.99 8.03 17.31
N LYS A 395 25.59 7.66 16.16
CA LYS A 395 25.84 6.27 15.78
C LYS A 395 26.72 5.53 16.80
N ASP A 396 27.51 6.28 17.57
CA ASP A 396 28.34 5.74 18.65
C ASP A 396 27.59 5.64 20.00
N ASP A 397 26.28 5.94 20.06
CA ASP A 397 25.51 5.82 21.30
C ASP A 397 25.48 4.36 21.79
N PRO A 398 25.72 4.09 23.09
CA PRO A 398 25.68 2.75 23.68
C PRO A 398 24.37 1.97 23.47
N ILE A 399 23.27 2.63 23.10
CA ILE A 399 22.03 1.93 22.72
C ILE A 399 22.25 0.97 21.56
N PHE A 400 23.14 1.28 20.60
CA PHE A 400 23.36 0.42 19.44
C PHE A 400 24.04 -0.89 19.80
N SER A 401 24.92 -0.89 20.81
CA SER A 401 25.50 -2.13 21.33
C SER A 401 24.48 -2.94 22.13
N THR A 402 23.60 -2.26 22.88
CA THR A 402 22.49 -2.91 23.62
C THR A 402 21.47 -3.53 22.65
N LEU A 403 21.08 -2.80 21.61
CA LEU A 403 20.21 -3.26 20.53
C LEU A 403 20.83 -4.43 19.78
N LYS A 404 22.13 -4.35 19.48
CA LYS A 404 22.87 -5.46 18.86
C LYS A 404 22.85 -6.71 19.75
N ALA A 405 23.15 -6.57 21.05
CA ALA A 405 23.08 -7.70 21.99
C ALA A 405 21.67 -8.31 22.06
N ALA A 406 20.63 -7.46 22.11
CA ALA A 406 19.24 -7.90 22.07
C ALA A 406 18.85 -8.51 20.72
N ASN A 407 19.51 -8.17 19.62
CA ASN A 407 19.32 -8.78 18.31
C ASN A 407 20.07 -10.13 18.19
N ASP A 408 21.22 -10.25 18.83
CA ASP A 408 22.06 -11.46 18.84
C ASP A 408 21.48 -12.55 19.76
N GLU A 409 20.53 -12.23 20.65
CA GLU A 409 19.74 -13.24 21.37
C GLU A 409 18.99 -14.15 20.38
N PRO A 410 18.92 -15.48 20.62
CA PRO A 410 18.27 -16.42 19.71
C PRO A 410 16.75 -16.20 19.67
N PRO A 411 16.13 -16.02 18.48
CA PRO A 411 14.73 -15.60 18.32
C PRO A 411 13.80 -16.45 19.18
N PRO A 412 12.63 -15.91 19.63
CA PRO A 412 11.62 -16.76 20.22
C PRO A 412 11.37 -17.93 19.27
N PRO A 413 11.21 -19.17 19.78
CA PRO A 413 11.08 -20.33 18.92
C PRO A 413 9.94 -20.09 17.93
N ASP A 414 10.22 -20.35 16.66
CA ASP A 414 9.19 -20.38 15.64
C ASP A 414 8.17 -21.46 16.00
N PRO A 415 6.89 -21.30 15.59
CA PRO A 415 6.01 -22.46 15.56
C PRO A 415 6.72 -23.57 14.78
N PRO A 416 6.51 -24.84 15.15
CA PRO A 416 7.08 -25.94 14.39
C PRO A 416 6.76 -25.78 12.90
N SER A 417 7.72 -26.10 12.03
CA SER A 417 7.50 -26.13 10.59
C SER A 417 6.93 -27.48 10.17
N ALA A 418 6.17 -27.49 9.08
CA ALA A 418 5.67 -28.70 8.43
C ALA A 418 6.77 -29.44 7.62
N ASP A 419 8.02 -29.40 8.08
CA ASP A 419 9.12 -30.13 7.45
C ASP A 419 9.07 -31.60 7.88
N PHE A 420 8.21 -32.37 7.22
CA PHE A 420 8.01 -33.77 7.54
C PHE A 420 9.24 -34.60 7.11
N PRO A 421 9.76 -35.50 7.97
CA PRO A 421 10.56 -36.61 7.46
C PRO A 421 9.72 -37.45 6.49
N SER A 422 10.35 -38.37 5.74
CA SER A 422 9.60 -39.25 4.82
C SER A 422 8.37 -39.87 5.51
N PRO A 423 7.19 -39.84 4.86
CA PRO A 423 5.94 -40.26 5.48
C PRO A 423 6.04 -41.68 6.01
N LEU A 424 5.35 -41.92 7.12
CA LEU A 424 5.12 -43.26 7.62
C LEU A 424 4.07 -43.93 6.74
N HIS A 425 4.29 -45.19 6.40
CA HIS A 425 3.35 -45.99 5.62
C HIS A 425 2.93 -47.21 6.40
N LEU A 426 1.62 -47.32 6.62
CA LEU A 426 0.99 -48.54 7.13
C LEU A 426 0.53 -49.37 5.93
N VAL A 427 1.19 -50.50 5.74
CA VAL A 427 0.99 -51.36 4.57
C VAL A 427 0.54 -52.76 4.97
N LEU A 428 -0.17 -53.40 4.04
CA LEU A 428 -0.65 -54.77 4.19
C LEU A 428 0.00 -55.66 3.13
N ALA A 429 0.64 -56.73 3.59
CA ALA A 429 1.24 -57.78 2.77
C ALA A 429 0.30 -59.00 2.76
N GLY A 430 -0.22 -59.36 1.58
CA GLY A 430 -1.24 -60.42 1.40
C GLY A 430 -2.68 -60.02 1.75
N HIS A 431 -3.57 -61.01 1.85
CA HIS A 431 -5.02 -60.83 2.10
C HIS A 431 -5.47 -61.52 3.39
N PRO A 432 -5.21 -60.93 4.57
CA PRO A 432 -5.66 -61.50 5.83
C PRO A 432 -7.18 -61.47 5.96
N ALA A 433 -7.74 -62.40 6.73
CA ALA A 433 -9.17 -62.40 7.06
C ALA A 433 -9.62 -61.11 7.79
N TRP A 434 -8.69 -60.39 8.43
CA TRP A 434 -8.90 -59.14 9.15
C TRP A 434 -8.65 -57.86 8.30
N GLU A 435 -8.42 -57.97 6.99
CA GLU A 435 -8.17 -56.82 6.09
C GLU A 435 -9.26 -55.73 6.18
N LYS A 436 -10.54 -56.13 6.28
CA LYS A 436 -11.65 -55.18 6.44
C LYS A 436 -11.57 -54.40 7.76
N GLU A 437 -11.06 -55.01 8.81
CA GLU A 437 -10.89 -54.37 10.11
C GLU A 437 -9.68 -53.43 10.10
N TRP A 438 -8.60 -53.82 9.44
CA TRP A 438 -7.44 -52.96 9.19
C TRP A 438 -7.81 -51.68 8.43
N GLN A 439 -8.61 -51.79 7.36
CA GLN A 439 -9.09 -50.61 6.62
C GLN A 439 -9.90 -49.64 7.48
N ARG A 440 -10.56 -50.12 8.55
CA ARG A 440 -11.27 -49.24 9.50
C ARG A 440 -10.33 -48.45 10.40
N TYR A 441 -9.07 -48.86 10.55
CA TYR A 441 -8.13 -48.18 11.45
C TYR A 441 -7.83 -46.76 10.98
N ALA A 442 -7.81 -46.51 9.68
CA ALA A 442 -7.63 -45.17 9.12
C ALA A 442 -8.65 -44.15 9.64
N GLY A 443 -9.85 -44.59 10.05
CA GLY A 443 -10.90 -43.73 10.62
C GLY A 443 -10.97 -43.71 12.14
N LEU A 444 -10.00 -44.30 12.85
CA LEU A 444 -10.00 -44.32 14.32
C LEU A 444 -9.35 -43.07 14.91
N SER A 445 -9.93 -42.57 15.99
CA SER A 445 -9.56 -41.27 16.57
C SER A 445 -8.11 -41.17 17.07
N CYS A 446 -7.46 -42.30 17.36
CA CYS A 446 -6.05 -42.32 17.76
C CYS A 446 -5.08 -41.93 16.64
N PHE A 447 -5.56 -41.84 15.38
CA PHE A 447 -4.78 -41.44 14.22
C PHE A 447 -5.15 -40.05 13.66
N ASP A 448 -6.20 -39.38 14.16
CA ASP A 448 -6.67 -38.09 13.62
C ASP A 448 -5.61 -36.98 13.60
N ALA A 449 -4.61 -37.04 14.49
CA ALA A 449 -3.57 -36.02 14.56
C ALA A 449 -2.56 -36.08 13.39
N TRP A 450 -2.48 -37.21 12.70
CA TRP A 450 -1.55 -37.43 11.61
C TRP A 450 -2.15 -36.92 10.29
N GLU A 451 -1.39 -36.13 9.54
CA GLU A 451 -1.80 -35.68 8.21
C GLU A 451 -1.80 -36.86 7.22
N PRO A 452 -2.94 -37.14 6.54
CA PRO A 452 -3.02 -38.21 5.56
C PRO A 452 -2.02 -38.03 4.42
N ASP A 453 -1.30 -39.10 4.09
CA ASP A 453 -0.31 -39.19 2.99
C ASP A 453 0.94 -38.29 3.12
N GLU A 454 0.91 -37.20 3.89
CA GLU A 454 2.08 -36.37 4.21
C GLU A 454 2.85 -36.87 5.44
N GLU A 455 2.14 -37.27 6.50
CA GLU A 455 2.75 -37.84 7.71
C GLU A 455 2.46 -39.35 7.82
N LEU A 456 1.24 -39.77 7.49
CA LEU A 456 0.78 -41.15 7.58
C LEU A 456 -0.06 -41.57 6.37
N GLY A 457 0.49 -42.45 5.54
CA GLY A 457 -0.21 -43.05 4.41
C GLY A 457 -0.70 -44.47 4.71
N TRP A 458 -1.94 -44.76 4.31
CA TRP A 458 -2.51 -46.11 4.33
C TRP A 458 -2.46 -46.68 2.92
N LYS A 459 -1.39 -47.40 2.58
CA LYS A 459 -1.15 -47.84 1.20
C LYS A 459 -1.26 -49.35 1.06
N PRO A 460 -2.15 -49.87 0.20
CA PRO A 460 -2.05 -51.26 -0.21
C PRO A 460 -0.76 -51.45 -1.03
N LEU A 461 -0.04 -52.54 -0.80
CA LEU A 461 1.09 -52.89 -1.64
C LEU A 461 0.58 -53.42 -2.98
N THR A 462 1.22 -53.02 -4.07
CA THR A 462 1.05 -53.73 -5.34
C THR A 462 1.59 -55.16 -5.20
N PRO A 463 1.13 -56.12 -6.03
CA PRO A 463 1.65 -57.50 -5.97
C PRO A 463 3.18 -57.59 -6.09
N ALA A 464 3.79 -56.71 -6.89
CA ALA A 464 5.24 -56.63 -7.05
C ALA A 464 5.94 -56.11 -5.79
N GLU A 465 5.38 -55.08 -5.14
CA GLU A 465 5.90 -54.55 -3.88
C GLU A 465 5.73 -55.53 -2.72
N ASP A 466 4.59 -56.23 -2.64
CA ASP A 466 4.36 -57.29 -1.65
C ASP A 466 5.37 -58.43 -1.82
N GLN A 467 5.57 -58.93 -3.05
CA GLN A 467 6.54 -59.97 -3.33
C GLN A 467 7.98 -59.54 -2.98
N ALA A 468 8.36 -58.31 -3.35
CA ALA A 468 9.67 -57.77 -3.04
C ALA A 468 9.88 -57.58 -1.53
N LEU A 469 8.87 -57.07 -0.82
CA LEU A 469 8.90 -56.87 0.62
C LEU A 469 9.03 -58.20 1.36
N ARG A 470 8.22 -59.20 0.98
CA ARG A 470 8.27 -60.56 1.54
C ARG A 470 9.63 -61.21 1.32
N ALA A 471 10.17 -61.15 0.10
CA ALA A 471 11.48 -61.69 -0.22
C ALA A 471 12.59 -61.03 0.61
N ARG A 472 12.51 -59.72 0.81
CA ARG A 472 13.48 -58.95 1.60
C ARG A 472 13.41 -59.26 3.09
N MET A 473 12.20 -59.42 3.64
CA MET A 473 11.99 -59.67 5.07
C MET A 473 12.04 -61.16 5.45
N GLY A 474 12.09 -62.06 4.47
CA GLY A 474 12.02 -63.50 4.69
C GLY A 474 10.65 -63.97 5.18
N TRP A 475 9.58 -63.23 4.85
CA TRP A 475 8.22 -63.58 5.27
C TRP A 475 7.69 -64.76 4.47
N GLY A 476 7.06 -65.71 5.19
CA GLY A 476 6.35 -66.85 4.59
C GLY A 476 5.04 -66.43 3.90
N PRO A 477 4.14 -67.37 3.58
CA PRO A 477 2.88 -67.08 2.88
C PRO A 477 1.83 -66.36 3.76
N GLU A 478 2.07 -66.25 5.06
CA GLU A 478 1.16 -65.60 6.00
C GLU A 478 1.00 -64.11 5.70
N ALA A 479 -0.18 -63.56 5.98
CA ALA A 479 -0.43 -62.14 5.87
C ALA A 479 0.32 -61.36 6.96
N HIS A 480 0.85 -60.21 6.63
CA HIS A 480 1.57 -59.33 7.55
C HIS A 480 1.08 -57.89 7.41
N TRP A 481 1.00 -57.16 8.51
CA TRP A 481 1.05 -55.70 8.45
C TRP A 481 2.49 -55.23 8.63
N ALA A 482 2.80 -54.06 8.09
CA ALA A 482 4.07 -53.41 8.33
C ALA A 482 3.92 -51.89 8.47
N LEU A 483 4.69 -51.32 9.39
CA LEU A 483 4.94 -49.89 9.48
C LEU A 483 6.27 -49.60 8.80
N MET A 484 6.25 -48.72 7.81
CA MET A 484 7.40 -48.41 6.97
C MET A 484 7.74 -46.92 6.99
N ARG A 485 9.02 -46.59 6.75
CA ARG A 485 9.49 -45.25 6.43
C ARG A 485 10.38 -45.34 5.19
N GLY A 486 9.86 -44.88 4.06
CA GLY A 486 10.48 -45.18 2.76
C GLY A 486 10.64 -46.71 2.58
N PRO A 487 11.84 -47.23 2.28
CA PRO A 487 12.05 -48.67 2.17
C PRO A 487 12.20 -49.36 3.54
N GLU A 488 12.43 -48.67 4.65
CA GLU A 488 12.71 -49.31 5.93
C GLU A 488 11.43 -49.86 6.59
N VAL A 489 11.51 -51.06 7.20
CA VAL A 489 10.42 -51.65 7.99
C VAL A 489 10.70 -51.43 9.46
N LEU A 490 9.92 -50.55 10.10
CA LEU A 490 10.08 -50.16 11.50
C LEU A 490 9.38 -51.12 12.46
N ALA A 491 8.27 -51.71 12.03
CA ALA A 491 7.56 -52.76 12.77
C ALA A 491 6.74 -53.63 11.82
N SER A 492 6.47 -54.87 12.22
CA SER A 492 5.59 -55.78 11.48
C SER A 492 4.96 -56.83 12.40
N GLY A 493 3.89 -57.47 11.95
CA GLY A 493 3.26 -58.58 12.67
C GLY A 493 2.28 -59.37 11.81
N THR A 494 2.03 -60.62 12.19
CA THR A 494 1.14 -61.55 11.48
C THR A 494 -0.33 -61.44 11.91
N GLY A 495 -0.59 -60.86 13.08
CA GLY A 495 -1.93 -60.61 13.61
C GLY A 495 -2.29 -59.13 13.58
N LEU A 496 -3.60 -58.83 13.55
CA LEU A 496 -4.11 -57.46 13.63
C LEU A 496 -3.67 -56.82 14.97
N PRO A 497 -2.87 -55.74 14.96
CA PRO A 497 -2.44 -55.08 16.19
C PRO A 497 -3.63 -54.33 16.80
N THR A 498 -3.67 -54.10 18.11
CA THR A 498 -4.70 -53.22 18.68
C THR A 498 -4.46 -51.77 18.21
N PRO A 499 -5.51 -50.95 18.00
CA PRO A 499 -5.33 -49.57 17.51
C PRO A 499 -4.40 -48.74 18.40
N LEU A 500 -4.52 -48.91 19.72
CA LEU A 500 -3.69 -48.20 20.69
C LEU A 500 -2.22 -48.60 20.59
N ALA A 501 -1.93 -49.91 20.49
CA ALA A 501 -0.55 -50.39 20.34
C ALA A 501 0.08 -49.88 19.04
N LEU A 502 -0.69 -49.80 17.95
CA LEU A 502 -0.22 -49.25 16.68
C LEU A 502 0.02 -47.73 16.77
N ALA A 503 -0.88 -46.98 17.41
CA ALA A 503 -0.71 -45.55 17.64
C ALA A 503 0.50 -45.25 18.54
N ASP A 504 0.72 -46.03 19.60
CA ASP A 504 1.90 -45.89 20.46
C ASP A 504 3.19 -46.19 19.69
N ARG A 505 3.15 -47.18 18.78
CA ARG A 505 4.28 -47.46 17.90
C ARG A 505 4.56 -46.30 16.93
N LEU A 506 3.54 -45.71 16.33
CA LEU A 506 3.71 -44.52 15.47
C LEU A 506 4.32 -43.34 16.25
N ARG A 507 3.84 -43.09 17.48
CA ARG A 507 4.38 -42.03 18.35
C ARG A 507 5.83 -42.25 18.76
N ALA A 508 6.26 -43.51 18.86
CA ALA A 508 7.65 -43.83 19.11
C ALA A 508 8.56 -43.48 17.91
N GLU A 509 8.01 -43.40 16.70
CA GLU A 509 8.73 -43.08 15.47
C GLU A 509 8.67 -41.58 15.12
N GLY A 510 7.73 -40.82 15.68
CA GLY A 510 7.61 -39.37 15.49
C GLY A 510 6.39 -38.73 16.17
N THR A 511 6.39 -37.41 16.28
CA THR A 511 5.24 -36.64 16.81
C THR A 511 4.50 -35.99 15.64
N PRO A 512 3.19 -36.22 15.47
CA PRO A 512 2.43 -35.58 14.41
C PRO A 512 2.41 -34.07 14.58
N TYR A 513 2.45 -33.33 13.48
CA TYR A 513 2.61 -31.89 13.44
C TYR A 513 1.51 -31.15 14.19
N LEU A 514 0.26 -31.61 14.07
CA LEU A 514 -0.85 -31.07 14.85
C LEU A 514 -0.59 -31.16 16.37
N ALA A 515 0.01 -32.26 16.85
CA ALA A 515 0.38 -32.40 18.26
C ALA A 515 1.58 -31.53 18.66
N GLN A 516 2.49 -31.24 17.73
CA GLN A 516 3.58 -30.26 17.95
C GLN A 516 3.01 -28.85 18.12
N LEU A 517 2.06 -28.45 17.25
CA LEU A 517 1.34 -27.18 17.37
C LEU A 517 0.55 -27.11 18.68
N ASP A 518 -0.14 -28.18 19.08
CA ASP A 518 -0.85 -28.25 20.36
C ASP A 518 0.08 -28.01 21.57
N ALA A 519 1.26 -28.62 21.55
CA ALA A 519 2.25 -28.45 22.59
C ALA A 519 2.77 -27.00 22.62
N PHE A 520 3.09 -26.45 21.44
CA PHE A 520 3.58 -25.08 21.29
C PHE A 520 2.55 -24.03 21.73
N ILE A 521 1.29 -24.15 21.32
CA ILE A 521 0.21 -23.23 21.73
C ILE A 521 -0.03 -23.30 23.24
N ARG A 522 0.17 -24.47 23.86
CA ARG A 522 0.03 -24.61 25.31
C ARG A 522 1.12 -23.87 26.08
N THR A 523 2.34 -23.83 25.55
CA THR A 523 3.45 -23.07 26.13
C THR A 523 3.44 -21.60 25.73
N HIS A 524 2.82 -21.27 24.58
CA HIS A 524 2.74 -19.92 24.02
C HIS A 524 1.30 -19.59 23.56
N PRO A 525 0.35 -19.41 24.49
CA PRO A 525 -1.09 -19.29 24.18
C PRO A 525 -1.46 -18.03 23.39
N ASP A 526 -0.58 -17.02 23.38
CA ASP A 526 -0.67 -15.74 22.68
C ASP A 526 -0.09 -15.76 21.25
N ARG A 527 0.48 -16.89 20.81
CA ARG A 527 1.00 -17.06 19.44
C ARG A 527 -0.14 -17.29 18.44
N LEU A 528 -0.67 -16.20 17.90
CA LEU A 528 -1.73 -16.21 16.90
C LEU A 528 -1.30 -16.92 15.60
N ASP A 529 -0.04 -16.75 15.20
CA ASP A 529 0.58 -17.45 14.07
C ASP A 529 0.51 -18.98 14.21
N ALA A 530 0.81 -19.51 15.40
CA ALA A 530 0.68 -20.94 15.68
C ALA A 530 -0.77 -21.43 15.65
N ARG A 531 -1.72 -20.60 16.10
CA ARG A 531 -3.16 -20.92 16.02
C ARG A 531 -3.67 -20.88 14.58
N GLU A 532 -3.18 -19.96 13.76
CA GLU A 532 -3.48 -19.90 12.33
C GLU A 532 -2.92 -21.12 11.59
N ALA A 533 -1.69 -21.53 11.89
CA ALA A 533 -1.12 -22.78 11.38
C ALA A 533 -1.99 -23.98 11.78
N ARG A 534 -2.34 -24.09 13.07
CA ARG A 534 -3.24 -25.15 13.57
C ARG A 534 -4.62 -25.13 12.92
N LEU A 535 -5.17 -23.95 12.66
CA LEU A 535 -6.45 -23.78 11.98
C LEU A 535 -6.40 -24.35 10.56
N THR A 536 -5.33 -24.07 9.80
CA THR A 536 -5.10 -24.60 8.46
C THR A 536 -4.97 -26.13 8.48
N GLU A 537 -4.18 -26.64 9.42
CA GLU A 537 -4.00 -28.07 9.68
C GLU A 537 -5.33 -28.78 9.99
N LEU A 538 -6.13 -28.23 10.91
CA LEU A 538 -7.43 -28.81 11.28
C LEU A 538 -8.43 -28.80 10.10
N ARG A 539 -8.33 -27.82 9.19
CA ARG A 539 -9.18 -27.77 7.97
C ARG A 539 -8.84 -28.86 6.98
N GLY A 540 -7.55 -29.12 6.73
CA GLY A 540 -7.11 -30.20 5.84
C GLY A 540 -7.64 -31.58 6.25
N ARG A 541 -7.91 -31.75 7.55
CA ARG A 541 -8.41 -33.00 8.14
C ARG A 541 -9.93 -33.10 8.18
N MET A 542 -10.68 -32.18 7.57
CA MET A 542 -12.13 -32.27 7.51
C MET A 542 -12.62 -33.21 6.39
N PRO A 543 -13.69 -34.01 6.61
CA PRO A 543 -14.54 -34.05 7.79
C PRO A 543 -13.97 -34.91 8.93
N ASN A 544 -13.75 -34.30 10.11
CA ASN A 544 -13.47 -35.04 11.34
C ASN A 544 -14.25 -34.43 12.52
N GLU A 545 -15.27 -35.14 13.00
CA GLU A 545 -16.20 -34.64 14.03
C GLU A 545 -15.52 -34.24 15.34
N ARG A 546 -14.39 -34.86 15.68
CA ARG A 546 -13.67 -34.55 16.93
C ARG A 546 -12.85 -33.28 16.77
N LEU A 547 -12.10 -33.20 15.67
CA LEU A 547 -11.25 -32.04 15.35
C LEU A 547 -12.06 -30.79 15.02
N GLU A 548 -13.29 -30.92 14.56
CA GLU A 548 -14.14 -29.77 14.22
C GLU A 548 -14.45 -28.87 15.44
N ALA A 549 -14.53 -29.44 16.65
CA ALA A 549 -14.71 -28.64 17.86
C ALA A 549 -13.46 -27.82 18.21
N GLU A 550 -12.28 -28.37 17.94
CA GLU A 550 -11.00 -27.67 18.10
C GLU A 550 -10.85 -26.59 17.04
N LEU A 551 -11.21 -26.90 15.79
CA LEU A 551 -11.25 -25.97 14.67
C LEU A 551 -12.14 -24.77 14.99
N LEU A 552 -13.33 -25.02 15.55
CA LEU A 552 -14.23 -23.95 15.98
C LEU A 552 -13.62 -23.09 17.11
N GLY A 553 -12.90 -23.70 18.04
CA GLY A 553 -12.22 -22.99 19.12
C GLY A 553 -11.18 -22.00 18.61
N ASP A 554 -10.36 -22.43 17.66
CA ASP A 554 -9.34 -21.57 17.04
C ASP A 554 -9.99 -20.53 16.10
N ALA A 555 -10.99 -20.92 15.31
CA ALA A 555 -11.73 -20.00 14.43
C ALA A 555 -12.35 -18.83 15.21
N ARG A 556 -12.91 -19.09 16.39
CA ARG A 556 -13.46 -18.03 17.26
C ARG A 556 -12.38 -17.11 17.81
N SER A 557 -11.21 -17.66 18.12
CA SER A 557 -10.10 -16.90 18.72
C SER A 557 -9.41 -16.00 17.70
N THR A 558 -9.31 -16.44 16.45
CA THR A 558 -8.78 -15.67 15.32
C THR A 558 -9.84 -14.84 14.60
N LEU A 559 -11.13 -15.09 14.91
CA LEU A 559 -12.31 -14.56 14.24
C LEU A 559 -12.40 -14.95 12.75
N THR A 560 -11.69 -16.00 12.36
CA THR A 560 -11.57 -16.45 10.98
C THR A 560 -12.16 -17.86 10.86
N ALA A 561 -13.36 -17.99 10.26
CA ALA A 561 -13.99 -19.29 10.10
C ALA A 561 -13.31 -20.12 9.00
N PHE A 562 -13.13 -19.58 7.79
CA PHE A 562 -12.62 -20.37 6.65
C PHE A 562 -11.24 -19.96 6.12
N GLY A 563 -10.68 -18.84 6.60
CA GLY A 563 -9.31 -18.43 6.26
C GLY A 563 -9.28 -17.41 5.12
N PRO A 564 -8.21 -16.60 5.00
CA PRO A 564 -8.00 -15.82 3.80
C PRO A 564 -7.77 -16.77 2.63
N GLY A 565 -8.80 -16.92 1.79
CA GLY A 565 -8.73 -17.74 0.60
C GLY A 565 -7.80 -17.12 -0.44
N ASP A 566 -7.00 -17.98 -1.04
CA ASP A 566 -6.42 -17.89 -2.39
C ASP A 566 -7.50 -17.80 -3.51
N GLY A 567 -8.70 -17.30 -3.19
CA GLY A 567 -9.83 -17.22 -4.11
C GLY A 567 -10.43 -18.57 -4.47
N THR A 568 -9.95 -19.68 -3.91
CA THR A 568 -10.53 -21.00 -4.15
C THR A 568 -11.72 -21.18 -3.21
N PRO A 569 -12.99 -21.16 -3.68
CA PRO A 569 -14.07 -21.71 -2.88
C PRO A 569 -13.67 -23.14 -2.47
N MET A 570 -14.04 -23.58 -1.26
CA MET A 570 -13.73 -24.92 -0.71
C MET A 570 -14.08 -26.11 -1.62
N ASN A 571 -14.73 -25.87 -2.77
CA ASN A 571 -15.07 -26.82 -3.81
C ASN A 571 -13.86 -27.47 -4.53
N GLY A 572 -12.62 -27.16 -4.16
CA GLY A 572 -11.44 -27.72 -4.81
C GLY A 572 -11.12 -29.17 -4.40
N THR A 573 -11.31 -29.54 -3.13
CA THR A 573 -10.81 -30.84 -2.64
C THR A 573 -11.59 -31.50 -1.49
N SER A 574 -12.42 -30.81 -0.71
CA SER A 574 -13.21 -31.47 0.34
C SER A 574 -14.71 -31.14 0.28
N ASP A 575 -15.54 -32.17 0.15
CA ASP A 575 -17.01 -32.11 0.25
C ASP A 575 -17.51 -31.81 1.69
N TRP A 576 -16.66 -31.21 2.54
CA TRP A 576 -16.99 -31.00 3.94
C TRP A 576 -17.95 -29.82 4.11
N THR A 577 -19.06 -30.08 4.81
CA THR A 577 -19.98 -29.06 5.30
C THR A 577 -19.88 -28.97 6.81
N PRO A 578 -19.65 -27.77 7.41
CA PRO A 578 -19.63 -27.59 8.85
C PRO A 578 -20.92 -28.06 9.52
N ARG A 579 -20.82 -28.72 10.67
CA ARG A 579 -21.99 -29.15 11.45
C ARG A 579 -22.72 -27.93 11.99
N GLN A 580 -23.86 -27.62 11.39
CA GLN A 580 -24.67 -26.46 11.75
C GLN A 580 -24.94 -26.33 13.26
N GLY A 581 -25.26 -27.44 13.94
CA GLY A 581 -25.52 -27.44 15.40
C GLY A 581 -24.33 -27.03 16.27
N LEU A 582 -23.10 -27.12 15.74
CA LEU A 582 -21.87 -26.71 16.43
C LEU A 582 -21.50 -25.26 16.07
N TRP A 583 -21.54 -24.91 14.78
CA TRP A 583 -21.04 -23.62 14.28
C TRP A 583 -22.06 -22.48 14.41
N GLU A 584 -23.36 -22.74 14.23
CA GLU A 584 -24.39 -21.69 14.27
C GLU A 584 -24.44 -20.96 15.63
N PRO A 585 -24.40 -21.63 16.80
CA PRO A 585 -24.36 -20.93 18.09
C PRO A 585 -23.12 -20.06 18.28
N ALA A 586 -21.99 -20.43 17.66
CA ALA A 586 -20.77 -19.63 17.69
C ALA A 586 -20.86 -18.43 16.75
N ALA A 587 -21.36 -18.63 15.52
CA ALA A 587 -21.63 -17.55 14.57
C ALA A 587 -22.53 -16.47 15.18
N ARG A 588 -23.60 -16.86 15.89
CA ARG A 588 -24.49 -15.94 16.60
C ARG A 588 -23.79 -15.08 17.67
N LYS A 589 -22.63 -15.50 18.19
CA LYS A 589 -21.81 -14.73 19.14
C LYS A 589 -20.75 -13.89 18.43
N VAL A 590 -20.13 -14.42 17.38
CA VAL A 590 -19.04 -13.76 16.65
C VAL A 590 -19.55 -12.68 15.70
N VAL A 591 -20.66 -12.90 14.99
CA VAL A 591 -21.21 -11.94 14.02
C VAL A 591 -21.49 -10.56 14.66
N PRO A 592 -22.14 -10.43 15.84
CA PRO A 592 -22.31 -9.13 16.48
C PRO A 592 -20.98 -8.42 16.83
N GLU A 593 -19.94 -9.18 17.18
CA GLU A 593 -18.60 -8.63 17.43
C GLU A 593 -17.97 -8.10 16.13
N LEU A 594 -18.07 -8.85 15.04
CA LEU A 594 -17.63 -8.43 13.71
C LEU A 594 -18.41 -7.21 13.21
N GLU A 595 -19.73 -7.18 13.39
CA GLU A 595 -20.54 -6.01 13.04
C GLU A 595 -20.10 -4.76 13.83
N ALA A 596 -19.81 -4.90 15.12
CA ALA A 596 -19.30 -3.78 15.93
C ALA A 596 -17.94 -3.27 15.42
N ARG A 597 -17.08 -4.18 14.94
CA ARG A 597 -15.79 -3.84 14.31
C ARG A 597 -15.99 -3.17 12.96
N ILE A 598 -16.85 -3.72 12.09
CA ILE A 598 -17.13 -3.14 10.77
C ILE A 598 -17.80 -1.76 10.89
N ARG A 599 -18.71 -1.55 11.86
CA ARG A 599 -19.26 -0.20 12.14
C ARG A 599 -18.17 0.83 12.44
N ARG A 600 -17.05 0.38 13.01
CA ARG A 600 -15.93 1.24 13.36
C ARG A 600 -14.88 1.36 12.26
N TRP A 601 -14.65 0.29 11.49
CA TRP A 601 -13.70 0.23 10.37
C TRP A 601 -14.34 -0.38 9.12
N PRO A 602 -15.31 0.33 8.53
CA PRO A 602 -16.07 -0.18 7.40
C PRO A 602 -15.21 -0.39 6.14
N GLU A 603 -14.03 0.21 6.08
CA GLU A 603 -13.06 0.11 5.00
C GLU A 603 -12.20 -1.17 5.00
N ARG A 604 -12.25 -1.99 6.06
CA ARG A 604 -11.37 -3.17 6.20
C ARG A 604 -11.96 -4.42 5.58
N ALA A 605 -11.50 -4.80 4.39
CA ALA A 605 -12.00 -5.98 3.65
C ALA A 605 -11.92 -7.29 4.45
N ASN A 606 -10.83 -7.54 5.17
CA ASN A 606 -10.68 -8.77 5.97
C ASN A 606 -11.75 -8.92 7.08
N LEU A 607 -12.28 -7.81 7.61
CA LEU A 607 -13.41 -7.86 8.55
C LEU A 607 -14.71 -8.27 7.86
N TRP A 608 -14.92 -7.79 6.64
CA TRP A 608 -16.07 -8.18 5.83
C TRP A 608 -15.98 -9.64 5.40
N GLU A 609 -14.82 -10.11 4.96
CA GLU A 609 -14.57 -11.53 4.64
C GLU A 609 -14.93 -12.43 5.83
N ALA A 610 -14.37 -12.13 7.01
CA ALA A 610 -14.71 -12.84 8.24
C ALA A 610 -16.22 -12.78 8.53
N TRP A 611 -16.87 -11.62 8.34
CA TRP A 611 -18.31 -11.49 8.55
C TRP A 611 -19.12 -12.34 7.56
N PHE A 612 -18.74 -12.38 6.29
CA PHE A 612 -19.40 -13.24 5.30
C PHE A 612 -19.22 -14.72 5.63
N ASP A 613 -18.02 -15.14 6.01
CA ASP A 613 -17.74 -16.50 6.46
C ASP A 613 -18.64 -16.89 7.63
N TRP A 614 -18.64 -16.10 8.70
CA TRP A 614 -19.43 -16.39 9.90
C TRP A 614 -20.93 -16.31 9.68
N THR A 615 -21.40 -15.41 8.81
CA THR A 615 -22.84 -15.33 8.51
C THR A 615 -23.30 -16.49 7.64
N SER A 616 -22.45 -17.04 6.76
CA SER A 616 -22.78 -18.22 5.96
C SER A 616 -23.12 -19.46 6.81
N LEU A 617 -22.62 -19.51 8.05
CA LEU A 617 -22.87 -20.56 9.04
C LEU A 617 -24.21 -20.40 9.78
N MET A 618 -24.98 -19.35 9.48
CA MET A 618 -26.26 -19.07 10.13
C MET A 618 -27.42 -19.57 9.27
N ASP A 619 -28.43 -20.16 9.90
CA ASP A 619 -29.66 -20.61 9.22
C ASP A 619 -30.42 -19.46 8.52
N ARG A 620 -30.25 -18.24 9.06
CA ARG A 620 -30.76 -16.99 8.50
C ARG A 620 -29.66 -15.94 8.55
N PRO A 621 -28.78 -15.88 7.54
CA PRO A 621 -27.72 -14.90 7.53
C PRO A 621 -28.32 -13.49 7.49
N PRO A 622 -27.76 -12.51 8.23
CA PRO A 622 -28.13 -11.11 8.06
C PRO A 622 -27.88 -10.66 6.61
N SER A 623 -28.71 -9.72 6.14
CA SER A 623 -28.51 -9.13 4.82
C SER A 623 -27.37 -8.11 4.87
N PRO A 624 -26.31 -8.28 4.05
CA PRO A 624 -25.17 -7.37 4.03
C PRO A 624 -25.57 -5.95 3.62
N ALA A 625 -26.52 -5.83 2.69
CA ALA A 625 -27.06 -4.54 2.25
C ALA A 625 -27.76 -3.80 3.40
N ASN A 626 -28.61 -4.51 4.17
CA ASN A 626 -29.26 -3.91 5.34
C ASN A 626 -28.25 -3.49 6.43
N PHE A 627 -27.20 -4.28 6.62
CA PHE A 627 -26.15 -3.94 7.58
C PHE A 627 -25.37 -2.70 7.11
N MET A 628 -25.02 -2.63 5.82
CA MET A 628 -24.35 -1.50 5.18
C MET A 628 -25.17 -0.20 5.26
N ASP A 629 -26.49 -0.26 5.09
CA ASP A 629 -27.40 0.88 5.27
C ASP A 629 -27.37 1.46 6.70
N GLY A 630 -26.95 0.65 7.67
CA GLY A 630 -26.76 1.05 9.06
C GLY A 630 -25.42 1.73 9.37
N LEU A 631 -24.48 1.77 8.43
CA LEU A 631 -23.16 2.38 8.63
C LEU A 631 -23.23 3.90 8.44
N ASP A 632 -22.78 4.67 9.43
CA ASP A 632 -22.82 6.15 9.33
C ASP A 632 -21.92 6.67 8.20
N ILE A 633 -20.79 6.01 7.93
CA ILE A 633 -19.92 6.34 6.79
C ILE A 633 -20.64 6.18 5.46
N TRP A 634 -21.54 5.20 5.37
CA TRP A 634 -22.25 4.92 4.13
C TRP A 634 -23.24 6.05 3.82
N LYS A 635 -23.87 6.60 4.86
CA LYS A 635 -24.77 7.75 4.74
C LYS A 635 -24.02 9.03 4.35
N THR A 636 -22.88 9.32 4.98
CA THR A 636 -22.13 10.56 4.72
C THR A 636 -21.39 10.54 3.38
N ARG A 637 -20.99 9.37 2.88
CA ARG A 637 -20.30 9.25 1.58
C ARG A 637 -21.25 9.32 0.37
N PHE A 638 -22.52 9.01 0.56
CA PHE A 638 -23.56 9.10 -0.47
C PHE A 638 -23.81 10.56 -0.92
N ASP A 639 -23.54 11.53 -0.06
CA ASP A 639 -23.76 12.96 -0.31
C ASP A 639 -22.61 13.68 -1.07
N GLY A 640 -21.75 12.93 -1.77
CA GLY A 640 -20.87 13.47 -2.82
C GLY A 640 -19.38 13.65 -2.51
N GLY A 641 -18.87 13.13 -1.38
CA GLY A 641 -17.50 13.42 -0.93
C GLY A 641 -16.42 12.36 -1.20
N ALA A 642 -16.65 11.07 -0.88
CA ALA A 642 -15.53 10.11 -0.72
C ALA A 642 -15.68 8.75 -1.42
N GLY A 643 -16.67 8.57 -2.30
CA GLY A 643 -16.85 7.33 -3.06
C GLY A 643 -17.33 6.13 -2.21
N PRO A 644 -17.54 4.96 -2.82
CA PRO A 644 -18.03 3.76 -2.13
C PRO A 644 -17.05 3.28 -1.02
N LEU A 645 -17.44 2.24 -0.28
CA LEU A 645 -16.45 1.46 0.50
C LEU A 645 -15.30 1.02 -0.44
N PRO A 646 -14.09 0.76 0.08
CA PRO A 646 -12.97 0.36 -0.76
C PRO A 646 -13.31 -0.81 -1.67
N GLU A 647 -12.69 -0.84 -2.84
CA GLU A 647 -12.88 -1.91 -3.84
C GLU A 647 -12.65 -3.30 -3.24
N SER A 648 -11.71 -3.45 -2.32
CA SER A 648 -11.46 -4.72 -1.63
C SER A 648 -12.68 -5.21 -0.82
N VAL A 649 -13.46 -4.31 -0.22
CA VAL A 649 -14.72 -4.66 0.46
C VAL A 649 -15.76 -5.11 -0.56
N MET A 650 -15.88 -4.40 -1.67
CA MET A 650 -16.76 -4.77 -2.78
C MET A 650 -16.46 -6.18 -3.28
N VAL A 651 -15.19 -6.47 -3.55
CA VAL A 651 -14.71 -7.79 -4.00
C VAL A 651 -15.06 -8.87 -2.99
N ALA A 652 -14.74 -8.66 -1.71
CA ALA A 652 -15.04 -9.61 -0.64
C ALA A 652 -16.53 -10.00 -0.61
N GLY A 653 -17.42 -9.01 -0.65
CA GLY A 653 -18.86 -9.27 -0.62
C GLY A 653 -19.39 -9.91 -1.89
N THR A 654 -18.91 -9.49 -3.06
CA THR A 654 -19.34 -10.09 -4.33
C THR A 654 -18.93 -11.56 -4.43
N MET A 655 -17.67 -11.88 -4.08
CA MET A 655 -17.18 -13.26 -4.12
C MET A 655 -17.93 -14.16 -3.13
N ALA A 656 -18.11 -13.70 -1.89
CA ALA A 656 -18.77 -14.50 -0.86
C ALA A 656 -20.27 -14.74 -1.13
N LEU A 657 -20.99 -13.73 -1.63
CA LEU A 657 -22.42 -13.87 -1.94
C LEU A 657 -22.65 -14.69 -3.21
N GLY A 658 -21.77 -14.55 -4.20
CA GLY A 658 -21.80 -15.34 -5.43
C GLY A 658 -21.53 -16.82 -5.17
N SER A 659 -20.48 -17.15 -4.42
CA SER A 659 -20.13 -18.53 -4.09
C SER A 659 -21.20 -19.24 -3.27
N ALA A 660 -21.87 -18.51 -2.36
CA ALA A 660 -22.99 -19.01 -1.57
C ALA A 660 -24.34 -19.04 -2.32
N ALA A 661 -24.35 -18.68 -3.61
CA ALA A 661 -25.57 -18.54 -4.44
C ALA A 661 -26.67 -17.67 -3.80
N ARG A 662 -26.28 -16.66 -3.00
CA ARG A 662 -27.19 -15.71 -2.34
C ARG A 662 -27.58 -14.59 -3.32
N TRP A 663 -28.17 -14.96 -4.46
CA TRP A 663 -28.40 -14.06 -5.60
C TRP A 663 -29.16 -12.78 -5.23
N LYS A 664 -30.13 -12.85 -4.31
CA LYS A 664 -30.85 -11.68 -3.83
C LYS A 664 -29.93 -10.70 -3.10
N ASP A 665 -29.18 -11.18 -2.12
CA ASP A 665 -28.24 -10.35 -1.37
C ASP A 665 -27.11 -9.83 -2.27
N LEU A 666 -26.63 -10.63 -3.24
CA LEU A 666 -25.64 -10.20 -4.22
C LEU A 666 -26.17 -9.04 -5.09
N ALA A 667 -27.40 -9.15 -5.60
CA ALA A 667 -28.01 -8.08 -6.39
C ALA A 667 -28.18 -6.80 -5.56
N ASP A 668 -28.65 -6.92 -4.32
CA ASP A 668 -28.85 -5.78 -3.43
C ASP A 668 -27.48 -5.16 -3.01
N TRP A 669 -26.44 -5.97 -2.80
CA TRP A 669 -25.05 -5.55 -2.55
C TRP A 669 -24.47 -4.76 -3.73
N CYS A 670 -24.52 -5.33 -4.93
CA CYS A 670 -24.01 -4.66 -6.13
C CYS A 670 -24.76 -3.37 -6.44
N GLN A 671 -26.08 -3.36 -6.21
CA GLN A 671 -26.89 -2.14 -6.36
C GLN A 671 -26.40 -1.04 -5.43
N ARG A 672 -26.11 -1.35 -4.16
CA ARG A 672 -25.60 -0.36 -3.19
C ARG A 672 -24.25 0.21 -3.63
N PHE A 673 -23.31 -0.60 -4.09
CA PHE A 673 -22.05 -0.08 -4.62
C PHE A 673 -22.23 0.75 -5.89
N TRP A 674 -23.13 0.33 -6.78
CA TRP A 674 -23.47 1.09 -7.99
C TRP A 674 -24.01 2.48 -7.66
N GLU A 675 -25.01 2.55 -6.78
CA GLU A 675 -25.64 3.79 -6.29
C GLU A 675 -24.69 4.61 -5.41
N GLY A 676 -23.83 3.96 -4.63
CA GLY A 676 -22.92 4.55 -3.65
C GLY A 676 -21.64 5.17 -4.23
N GLY A 677 -21.59 5.40 -5.54
CA GLY A 677 -20.56 6.23 -6.18
C GLY A 677 -19.78 5.57 -7.31
N VAL A 678 -19.88 4.24 -7.52
CA VAL A 678 -19.22 3.59 -8.66
C VAL A 678 -19.75 4.13 -9.99
N ARG A 679 -21.07 4.33 -10.11
CA ARG A 679 -21.67 4.97 -11.29
C ARG A 679 -21.04 6.34 -11.56
N ALA A 680 -21.07 7.24 -10.57
CA ALA A 680 -20.53 8.59 -10.71
C ALA A 680 -19.01 8.59 -10.96
N GLN A 681 -18.27 7.60 -10.45
CA GLN A 681 -16.86 7.42 -10.74
C GLN A 681 -16.64 7.05 -12.21
N LEU A 682 -17.36 6.06 -12.75
CA LEU A 682 -17.31 5.70 -14.16
C LEU A 682 -17.71 6.88 -15.07
N GLU A 683 -18.77 7.63 -14.73
CA GLU A 683 -19.18 8.83 -15.47
C GLU A 683 -18.03 9.86 -15.53
N ARG A 684 -17.37 10.11 -14.40
CA ARG A 684 -16.21 11.03 -14.34
C ARG A 684 -15.02 10.51 -15.14
N GLU A 685 -14.76 9.21 -15.11
CA GLU A 685 -13.67 8.59 -15.85
C GLU A 685 -13.91 8.65 -17.36
N VAL A 686 -15.16 8.43 -17.80
CA VAL A 686 -15.60 8.56 -19.20
C VAL A 686 -15.49 10.01 -19.66
N VAL A 687 -15.93 11.00 -18.87
CA VAL A 687 -15.74 12.42 -19.20
C VAL A 687 -14.25 12.76 -19.26
N ALA A 688 -13.45 12.21 -18.35
CA ALA A 688 -11.99 12.40 -18.31
C ALA A 688 -11.24 11.68 -19.44
N ILE A 689 -11.89 10.89 -20.31
CA ILE A 689 -11.29 10.33 -21.55
C ILE A 689 -10.72 11.45 -22.43
N HIS A 690 -11.24 12.68 -22.31
CA HIS A 690 -10.78 13.85 -23.04
C HIS A 690 -9.63 14.61 -22.34
N GLY A 691 -9.09 14.08 -21.24
CA GLY A 691 -8.01 14.69 -20.44
C GLY A 691 -6.79 13.79 -20.19
N PRO A 692 -5.66 14.36 -19.70
CA PRO A 692 -4.30 13.78 -19.81
C PRO A 692 -3.90 12.70 -18.78
N ARG A 693 -4.82 11.91 -18.18
CA ARG A 693 -4.37 10.84 -17.26
C ARG A 693 -3.76 9.64 -18.02
N PRO A 694 -2.77 8.94 -17.43
CA PRO A 694 -2.14 7.79 -18.04
C PRO A 694 -3.13 6.61 -18.23
N PRO A 695 -3.14 5.94 -19.40
CA PRO A 695 -4.13 4.92 -19.75
C PRO A 695 -4.11 3.64 -18.89
N ARG A 696 -2.94 3.17 -18.43
CA ARG A 696 -2.83 1.86 -17.72
C ARG A 696 -3.66 1.74 -16.44
N ARG A 697 -3.58 2.73 -15.53
CA ARG A 697 -4.35 2.67 -14.27
C ARG A 697 -5.88 2.72 -14.48
N ARG A 698 -6.34 3.19 -15.64
CA ARG A 698 -7.76 3.24 -15.98
C ARG A 698 -8.26 1.86 -16.40
N GLU A 699 -7.48 1.17 -17.23
CA GLU A 699 -7.77 -0.20 -17.67
C GLU A 699 -7.87 -1.13 -16.46
N ASP A 700 -6.92 -1.07 -15.52
CA ASP A 700 -6.92 -1.91 -14.31
C ASP A 700 -8.19 -1.70 -13.44
N HIS A 701 -8.61 -0.45 -13.23
CA HIS A 701 -9.80 -0.14 -12.43
C HIS A 701 -11.09 -0.53 -13.15
N GLN A 702 -11.20 -0.25 -14.45
CA GLN A 702 -12.37 -0.61 -15.23
C GLN A 702 -12.55 -2.12 -15.33
N GLU A 703 -11.45 -2.87 -15.54
CA GLU A 703 -11.46 -4.33 -15.52
C GLU A 703 -11.91 -4.88 -14.16
N LEU A 704 -11.45 -4.29 -13.06
CA LEU A 704 -11.87 -4.68 -11.72
C LEU A 704 -13.37 -4.41 -11.50
N VAL A 705 -13.89 -3.24 -11.86
CA VAL A 705 -15.32 -2.92 -11.71
C VAL A 705 -16.19 -3.80 -12.60
N GLU A 706 -15.74 -4.09 -13.83
CA GLU A 706 -16.43 -5.02 -14.74
C GLU A 706 -16.49 -6.43 -14.14
N ALA A 707 -15.37 -6.96 -13.66
CA ALA A 707 -15.24 -8.32 -13.17
C ALA A 707 -15.87 -8.53 -11.79
N MET A 708 -15.72 -7.58 -10.87
CA MET A 708 -16.06 -7.75 -9.45
C MET A 708 -17.35 -7.07 -9.02
N LEU A 709 -17.98 -6.26 -9.88
CA LEU A 709 -19.27 -5.65 -9.59
C LEU A 709 -20.29 -5.92 -10.70
N LEU A 710 -20.01 -5.49 -11.92
CA LEU A 710 -21.02 -5.45 -12.98
C LEU A 710 -21.38 -6.84 -13.51
N THR A 711 -20.39 -7.69 -13.76
CA THR A 711 -20.63 -9.07 -14.21
C THR A 711 -21.44 -9.86 -13.16
N PRO A 712 -21.05 -9.85 -11.87
CA PRO A 712 -21.83 -10.50 -10.81
C PRO A 712 -23.22 -9.90 -10.62
N TYR A 713 -23.38 -8.58 -10.79
CA TYR A 713 -24.69 -7.93 -10.69
C TYR A 713 -25.63 -8.39 -11.82
N VAL A 714 -25.13 -8.40 -13.06
CA VAL A 714 -25.86 -8.89 -14.23
C VAL A 714 -26.25 -10.35 -14.05
N GLU A 715 -25.33 -11.19 -13.57
CA GLU A 715 -25.61 -12.60 -13.27
C GLU A 715 -26.72 -12.73 -12.22
N ALA A 716 -26.60 -12.03 -11.09
CA ALA A 716 -27.58 -12.07 -10.01
C ALA A 716 -28.98 -11.65 -10.47
N LEU A 717 -29.09 -10.54 -11.23
CA LEU A 717 -30.36 -10.08 -11.80
C LEU A 717 -30.94 -11.10 -12.79
N GLY A 718 -30.09 -11.76 -13.58
CA GLY A 718 -30.47 -12.86 -14.47
C GLY A 718 -31.03 -14.05 -13.72
N LYS A 719 -30.34 -14.55 -12.69
CA LYS A 719 -30.77 -15.68 -11.85
C LYS A 719 -32.08 -15.38 -11.11
N LEU A 720 -32.31 -14.14 -10.71
CA LEU A 720 -33.55 -13.69 -10.07
C LEU A 720 -34.69 -13.35 -11.06
N ASN A 721 -34.44 -13.44 -12.37
CA ASN A 721 -35.37 -13.03 -13.43
C ASN A 721 -35.87 -11.57 -13.29
N ARG A 722 -35.05 -10.66 -12.74
CA ARG A 722 -35.35 -9.23 -12.58
C ARG A 722 -35.08 -8.44 -13.87
N ARG A 723 -35.76 -8.82 -14.97
CA ARG A 723 -35.48 -8.32 -16.34
C ARG A 723 -35.51 -6.80 -16.47
N ALA A 724 -36.44 -6.13 -15.79
CA ALA A 724 -36.57 -4.68 -15.84
C ALA A 724 -35.35 -3.97 -15.22
N GLN A 725 -34.85 -4.47 -14.08
CA GLN A 725 -33.64 -3.94 -13.43
C GLN A 725 -32.40 -4.21 -14.29
N LEU A 726 -32.28 -5.40 -14.88
CA LEU A 726 -31.18 -5.73 -15.78
C LEU A 726 -31.17 -4.82 -17.02
N GLN A 727 -32.33 -4.55 -17.60
CA GLN A 727 -32.44 -3.62 -18.73
C GLN A 727 -32.07 -2.19 -18.34
N ALA A 728 -32.51 -1.72 -17.17
CA ALA A 728 -32.14 -0.39 -16.67
C ALA A 728 -30.63 -0.27 -16.44
N LEU A 729 -30.00 -1.26 -15.79
CA LEU A 729 -28.55 -1.30 -15.57
C LEU A 729 -27.78 -1.28 -16.89
N LEU A 730 -28.15 -2.14 -17.85
CA LEU A 730 -27.48 -2.19 -19.15
C LEU A 730 -27.68 -0.91 -19.95
N GLN A 731 -28.85 -0.26 -19.84
CA GLN A 731 -29.10 1.02 -20.49
C GLN A 731 -28.27 2.14 -19.87
N ASP A 732 -28.18 2.20 -18.54
CA ASP A 732 -27.30 3.15 -17.85
C ASP A 732 -25.85 2.97 -18.29
N ILE A 733 -25.33 1.75 -18.27
CA ILE A 733 -23.95 1.45 -18.73
C ILE A 733 -23.78 1.79 -20.21
N GLN A 734 -24.75 1.50 -21.07
CA GLN A 734 -24.70 1.82 -22.50
C GLN A 734 -24.56 3.31 -22.77
N THR A 735 -25.11 4.18 -21.90
CA THR A 735 -24.96 5.64 -22.02
C THR A 735 -23.56 6.12 -21.63
N MET A 736 -22.86 5.39 -20.77
CA MET A 736 -21.51 5.73 -20.30
C MET A 736 -20.41 5.07 -21.15
N ASP A 737 -20.50 3.76 -21.34
CA ASP A 737 -19.57 2.94 -22.12
C ASP A 737 -20.32 1.88 -22.94
N PRO A 738 -20.59 2.17 -24.23
CA PRO A 738 -21.20 1.24 -25.17
C PRO A 738 -20.49 -0.11 -25.29
N SER A 739 -19.16 -0.13 -25.18
CA SER A 739 -18.35 -1.34 -25.36
C SER A 739 -18.53 -2.29 -24.18
N LEU A 740 -18.52 -1.74 -22.95
CA LEU A 740 -18.75 -2.46 -21.71
C LEU A 740 -20.17 -3.04 -21.66
N ALA A 741 -21.19 -2.25 -22.02
CA ALA A 741 -22.56 -2.72 -22.09
C ALA A 741 -22.74 -3.91 -23.06
N GLN A 742 -22.04 -3.88 -24.21
CA GLN A 742 -22.06 -4.98 -25.17
C GLN A 742 -21.39 -6.25 -24.61
N ARG A 743 -20.27 -6.14 -23.90
CA ARG A 743 -19.60 -7.27 -23.23
C ARG A 743 -20.50 -7.91 -22.15
N LEU A 744 -21.11 -7.09 -21.29
CA LEU A 744 -22.03 -7.56 -20.24
C LEU A 744 -23.31 -8.19 -20.81
N LYS A 745 -23.83 -7.66 -21.92
CA LYS A 745 -24.97 -8.28 -22.61
C LYS A 745 -24.63 -9.66 -23.16
N ALA A 746 -23.41 -9.82 -23.70
CA ALA A 746 -22.93 -11.11 -24.19
C ALA A 746 -22.81 -12.14 -23.06
N SER A 747 -22.29 -11.76 -21.88
CA SER A 747 -22.18 -12.66 -20.72
C SER A 747 -23.54 -13.02 -20.11
N SER A 748 -24.54 -12.14 -20.20
CA SER A 748 -25.90 -12.39 -19.68
C SER A 748 -26.73 -13.40 -20.48
N THR A 749 -26.32 -13.71 -21.72
CA THR A 749 -27.10 -14.61 -22.59
C THR A 749 -26.76 -16.05 -22.24
N PRO A 750 -27.69 -16.85 -21.67
CA PRO A 750 -27.39 -18.25 -21.37
C PRO A 750 -26.98 -18.96 -22.66
N PRO A 751 -25.95 -19.83 -22.62
CA PRO A 751 -25.55 -20.60 -23.79
C PRO A 751 -26.78 -21.31 -24.34
N ARG A 752 -27.07 -21.13 -25.63
CA ARG A 752 -28.20 -21.82 -26.27
C ARG A 752 -28.04 -23.31 -25.96
N PRO A 753 -29.07 -23.99 -25.42
CA PRO A 753 -28.98 -25.42 -25.19
C PRO A 753 -28.58 -26.07 -26.52
N GLY A 754 -27.44 -26.77 -26.51
CA GLY A 754 -26.89 -27.41 -27.69
C GLY A 754 -27.95 -28.30 -28.31
N LYS A 755 -28.20 -28.08 -29.60
CA LYS A 755 -28.95 -29.01 -30.43
C LYS A 755 -28.12 -30.24 -30.72
#